data_AF-A0A972NB43-F1
#
_entry.id   AF-A0A972NB43-F1
#
_cell.length_a   1.000
_cell.length_b   1.000
_cell.length_c   1.000
_cell.angle_alpha   90.00
_cell.angle_beta   90.00
_cell.angle_gamma   90.00
#
_symmetry.space_group_name_H-M   'P 1'
#
loop_
_entity.id
_entity.type
_entity.pdbx_description
1 polymer ?
#
loop_
_entity_poly.entity_id
_entity_poly.type
_entity_poly.pdbx_seq_one_letter_code
_entity_poly.pdbx_strand_id
1 'polypeptide(L)'
;MPKQQVDQLLTNAIVLTMDEDYHIYEPGAVAIQGNTIVAVGPEAEITAAYTAAETCDCGGKVLSPGLINAHTHVPMTLLRGLADDLRLDVWLLGYMMPVEREFVSPEFVYLGTKLATAELIRSGVTAFADMYYFEEEVAKAAAEAGMRALAAETVLKFPSPDASSYEEALEYARDFIARWKDHPLIVPSVAPHAPYTVTDEIWHAATQLALEYDVPIHTHLAETAQEVEDMRSATGMPVIPYVKKQGVFEAKVLAAHCVHIDEGEMHTLQHWNVGVAHNPSSNLKLADGIAPVAKMLELGLHVGIGTDGPSSNNDLDMIEEIRLTALLAKGATGDPTVVPAKQAWAMATRIGAQALHMGDYTGSLEPGKRADLILIDITPLHNAPRFRRNPDGIYAQLVYAAKSTDVTDVMVDGKWLMRGRELLTVNEAELLAQADDYARRIDAFLIQREQSVLSKLLAIEGATEAESFEVQLKVKVDDPDAVAKAIEQAEGLEIIYRRHYREYDVYFAFDDPKQGYLRYREDEFVEPDGSVSRVRYRLTLIGPAHEDAFPGAVLLSRSRYLASATHSLRFYREYFQPTTEYVVEKDRLRWKVKFQGTEFFINLDKVTNPPLGAFLEIKSRTWSRRDAERKASLAADLLRLLGVTDAQPVDKDYVALVK
;
A
#
# COMPACT_ATOMS: atom_id res chain seq x y z
N MET A 1 -15.53 -53.32 -22.60
CA MET A 1 -15.90 -53.32 -21.17
C MET A 1 -17.12 -52.42 -21.01
N PRO A 2 -17.98 -52.60 -19.99
CA PRO A 2 -19.07 -51.65 -19.73
C PRO A 2 -18.48 -50.27 -19.44
N LYS A 3 -19.14 -49.21 -19.94
CA LYS A 3 -18.74 -47.83 -19.67
C LYS A 3 -18.91 -47.52 -18.18
N GLN A 4 -17.98 -46.76 -17.60
CA GLN A 4 -18.10 -46.25 -16.24
C GLN A 4 -19.04 -45.04 -16.22
N GLN A 5 -19.94 -44.98 -15.22
CA GLN A 5 -20.83 -43.84 -15.04
C GLN A 5 -20.10 -42.71 -14.31
N VAL A 6 -20.25 -41.48 -14.77
CA VAL A 6 -19.78 -40.24 -14.11
C VAL A 6 -20.89 -39.19 -14.04
N ASP A 7 -20.64 -38.08 -13.36
CA ASP A 7 -21.64 -37.01 -13.22
C ASP A 7 -21.65 -36.13 -14.46
N GLN A 8 -20.49 -35.63 -14.87
CA GLN A 8 -20.35 -34.71 -16.00
C GLN A 8 -19.29 -35.21 -17.00
N LEU A 9 -19.58 -35.02 -18.29
CA LEU A 9 -18.64 -35.21 -19.38
C LEU A 9 -18.56 -33.93 -20.21
N LEU A 10 -17.36 -33.35 -20.31
CA LEU A 10 -17.07 -32.20 -21.17
C LEU A 10 -16.44 -32.73 -22.46
N THR A 11 -17.05 -32.45 -23.61
CA THR A 11 -16.67 -33.00 -24.92
C THR A 11 -16.44 -31.91 -25.95
N ASN A 12 -15.85 -32.24 -27.10
CA ASN A 12 -15.60 -31.33 -28.22
C ASN A 12 -14.81 -30.09 -27.77
N ALA A 13 -13.78 -30.29 -26.93
CA ALA A 13 -12.92 -29.22 -26.45
C ALA A 13 -11.52 -29.30 -27.07
N ILE A 14 -10.80 -28.19 -27.03
CA ILE A 14 -9.32 -28.16 -27.11
C ILE A 14 -8.83 -28.22 -25.67
N VAL A 15 -8.49 -29.40 -25.16
CA VAL A 15 -8.12 -29.58 -23.76
C VAL A 15 -6.63 -29.31 -23.59
N LEU A 16 -6.28 -28.35 -22.75
CA LEU A 16 -4.91 -28.05 -22.30
C LEU A 16 -4.78 -28.58 -20.89
N THR A 17 -4.05 -29.68 -20.67
CA THR A 17 -4.00 -30.29 -19.32
C THR A 17 -3.17 -29.47 -18.35
N MET A 18 -2.14 -28.78 -18.83
CA MET A 18 -1.11 -28.13 -18.01
C MET A 18 -0.41 -29.10 -17.03
N ASP A 19 -0.46 -30.41 -17.28
CA ASP A 19 0.42 -31.38 -16.63
C ASP A 19 1.89 -31.13 -17.03
N GLU A 20 2.82 -31.83 -16.38
CA GLU A 20 4.27 -31.61 -16.60
C GLU A 20 4.69 -31.68 -18.08
N ASP A 21 4.02 -32.52 -18.87
CA ASP A 21 4.28 -32.77 -20.28
C ASP A 21 3.51 -31.84 -21.24
N TYR A 22 2.60 -31.01 -20.72
CA TYR A 22 1.72 -30.10 -21.47
C TYR A 22 0.87 -30.82 -22.53
N HIS A 23 0.21 -31.93 -22.16
CA HIS A 23 -0.65 -32.64 -23.11
C HIS A 23 -1.78 -31.74 -23.66
N ILE A 24 -2.02 -31.86 -24.97
CA ILE A 24 -3.11 -31.18 -25.68
C ILE A 24 -3.95 -32.22 -26.40
N TYR A 25 -5.27 -32.19 -26.18
CA TYR A 25 -6.23 -33.07 -26.86
C TYR A 25 -7.22 -32.26 -27.68
N GLU A 26 -7.27 -32.51 -29.00
CA GLU A 26 -8.18 -31.83 -29.93
C GLU A 26 -8.68 -32.82 -31.02
N PRO A 27 -9.97 -33.23 -30.99
CA PRO A 27 -10.92 -33.01 -29.91
C PRO A 27 -10.56 -33.81 -28.65
N GLY A 28 -10.64 -33.15 -27.50
CA GLY A 28 -10.43 -33.74 -26.18
C GLY A 28 -11.70 -33.74 -25.34
N ALA A 29 -11.67 -34.53 -24.28
CA ALA A 29 -12.75 -34.60 -23.30
C ALA A 29 -12.23 -34.76 -21.86
N VAL A 30 -13.06 -34.37 -20.90
CA VAL A 30 -12.82 -34.50 -19.45
C VAL A 30 -14.05 -35.15 -18.80
N ALA A 31 -13.82 -36.20 -18.01
CA ALA A 31 -14.84 -36.87 -17.21
C ALA A 31 -14.69 -36.47 -15.73
N ILE A 32 -15.81 -36.10 -15.09
CA ILE A 32 -15.84 -35.56 -13.73
C ILE A 32 -16.84 -36.35 -12.88
N GLN A 33 -16.40 -36.80 -11.70
CA GLN A 33 -17.23 -37.42 -10.68
C GLN A 33 -17.19 -36.56 -9.41
N GLY A 34 -18.35 -36.05 -9.00
CA GLY A 34 -18.47 -35.07 -7.93
C GLY A 34 -17.64 -33.84 -8.24
N ASN A 35 -16.60 -33.61 -7.44
CA ASN A 35 -15.68 -32.51 -7.60
C ASN A 35 -14.30 -32.90 -8.19
N THR A 36 -14.15 -34.15 -8.61
CA THR A 36 -12.85 -34.73 -8.99
C THR A 36 -12.83 -35.07 -10.47
N ILE A 37 -11.73 -34.71 -11.15
CA ILE A 37 -11.43 -35.16 -12.51
C ILE A 37 -11.07 -36.64 -12.43
N VAL A 38 -11.79 -37.49 -13.15
CA VAL A 38 -11.52 -38.95 -13.16
C VAL A 38 -10.83 -39.41 -14.43
N ALA A 39 -10.95 -38.66 -15.53
CA ALA A 39 -10.20 -38.91 -16.76
C ALA A 39 -10.12 -37.66 -17.63
N VAL A 40 -9.02 -37.55 -18.38
CA VAL A 40 -8.78 -36.53 -19.40
C VAL A 40 -8.05 -37.19 -20.57
N GLY A 41 -8.39 -36.84 -21.81
CA GLY A 41 -7.77 -37.46 -22.97
C GLY A 41 -8.45 -37.16 -24.30
N PRO A 42 -8.08 -37.88 -25.37
CA PRO A 42 -8.77 -37.81 -26.65
C PRO A 42 -10.25 -38.14 -26.47
N GLU A 43 -11.14 -37.35 -27.08
CA GLU A 43 -12.58 -37.50 -26.87
C GLU A 43 -13.09 -38.92 -27.16
N ALA A 44 -12.59 -39.54 -28.23
CA ALA A 44 -12.98 -40.88 -28.62
C ALA A 44 -12.67 -41.94 -27.54
N GLU A 45 -11.58 -41.78 -26.79
CA GLU A 45 -11.19 -42.69 -25.73
C GLU A 45 -12.06 -42.49 -24.48
N ILE A 46 -12.26 -41.23 -24.08
CA ILE A 46 -13.07 -40.89 -22.91
C ILE A 46 -14.54 -41.29 -23.13
N THR A 47 -15.12 -40.97 -24.29
CA THR A 47 -16.51 -41.33 -24.61
C THR A 47 -16.70 -42.83 -24.81
N ALA A 48 -15.66 -43.59 -25.14
CA ALA A 48 -15.69 -45.05 -25.17
C ALA A 48 -15.63 -45.68 -23.78
N ALA A 49 -14.92 -45.05 -22.84
CA ALA A 49 -14.74 -45.54 -21.47
C ALA A 49 -15.82 -45.08 -20.49
N TYR A 50 -16.43 -43.91 -20.71
CA TYR A 50 -17.33 -43.24 -19.76
C TYR A 50 -18.69 -42.89 -20.38
N THR A 51 -19.71 -42.83 -19.54
CA THR A 51 -21.03 -42.26 -19.81
C THR A 51 -21.41 -41.33 -18.65
N ALA A 52 -22.11 -40.22 -18.90
CA ALA A 52 -22.37 -39.21 -17.88
C ALA A 52 -23.87 -38.96 -17.65
N ALA A 53 -24.21 -38.42 -16.48
CA ALA A 53 -25.56 -37.91 -16.23
C ALA A 53 -25.81 -36.62 -17.04
N GLU A 54 -24.79 -35.77 -17.15
CA GLU A 54 -24.79 -34.56 -17.97
C GLU A 54 -23.59 -34.60 -18.96
N THR A 55 -23.87 -34.34 -20.24
CA THR A 55 -22.82 -34.16 -21.24
C THR A 55 -22.89 -32.74 -21.79
N CYS A 56 -21.79 -32.00 -21.65
CA CYS A 56 -21.63 -30.66 -22.17
C CYS A 56 -20.76 -30.68 -23.42
N ASP A 57 -21.28 -30.14 -24.53
CA ASP A 57 -20.51 -29.84 -25.72
C ASP A 57 -19.80 -28.48 -25.52
N CYS A 58 -18.47 -28.48 -25.52
CA CYS A 58 -17.65 -27.29 -25.34
C CYS A 58 -17.49 -26.45 -26.62
N GLY A 59 -18.04 -26.90 -27.76
CA GLY A 59 -18.12 -26.12 -28.99
C GLY A 59 -16.78 -25.80 -29.65
N GLY A 60 -15.76 -26.63 -29.44
CA GLY A 60 -14.40 -26.41 -29.94
C GLY A 60 -13.62 -25.31 -29.19
N LYS A 61 -14.14 -24.84 -28.05
CA LYS A 61 -13.46 -23.88 -27.17
C LYS A 61 -12.27 -24.53 -26.46
N VAL A 62 -11.38 -23.69 -25.94
CA VAL A 62 -10.25 -24.14 -25.11
C VAL A 62 -10.76 -24.47 -23.71
N LEU A 63 -10.51 -25.70 -23.26
CA LEU A 63 -10.73 -26.13 -21.88
C LEU A 63 -9.37 -26.18 -21.17
N SER A 64 -9.21 -25.37 -20.14
CA SER A 64 -7.97 -25.19 -19.36
C SER A 64 -8.28 -25.35 -17.86
N PRO A 65 -7.28 -25.67 -17.00
CA PRO A 65 -7.40 -25.36 -15.59
C PRO A 65 -7.78 -23.90 -15.41
N GLY A 66 -8.56 -23.61 -14.38
CA GLY A 66 -8.87 -22.23 -14.03
C GLY A 66 -7.63 -21.45 -13.61
N LEU A 67 -7.70 -20.14 -13.81
CA LEU A 67 -6.60 -19.25 -13.48
C LEU A 67 -6.46 -19.11 -11.96
N ILE A 68 -5.22 -18.95 -11.52
CA ILE A 68 -4.86 -18.78 -10.11
C ILE A 68 -4.26 -17.39 -9.96
N ASN A 69 -4.96 -16.54 -9.21
CA ASN A 69 -4.47 -15.22 -8.86
C ASN A 69 -3.65 -15.33 -7.56
N ALA A 70 -2.33 -15.25 -7.68
CA ALA A 70 -1.43 -15.59 -6.60
C ALA A 70 -1.32 -14.53 -5.51
N HIS A 71 -1.90 -13.34 -5.68
CA HIS A 71 -1.85 -12.29 -4.67
C HIS A 71 -2.91 -11.19 -4.94
N THR A 72 -3.72 -10.90 -3.92
CA THR A 72 -4.81 -9.92 -3.97
C THR A 72 -4.99 -9.19 -2.63
N HIS A 73 -5.68 -8.05 -2.71
CA HIS A 73 -6.39 -7.41 -1.60
C HIS A 73 -7.86 -7.19 -2.02
N VAL A 74 -8.66 -8.25 -2.06
CA VAL A 74 -9.98 -8.24 -2.71
C VAL A 74 -10.99 -7.24 -2.14
N PRO A 75 -10.98 -6.89 -0.84
CA PRO A 75 -11.88 -5.86 -0.34
C PRO A 75 -11.62 -4.45 -0.90
N MET A 76 -10.41 -4.18 -1.38
CA MET A 76 -10.04 -2.90 -1.98
C MET A 76 -10.76 -2.64 -3.31
N THR A 77 -11.56 -3.57 -3.84
CA THR A 77 -12.48 -3.27 -4.96
C THR A 77 -13.38 -2.07 -4.70
N LEU A 78 -13.73 -1.81 -3.43
CA LEU A 78 -14.47 -0.62 -2.99
C LEU A 78 -13.62 0.67 -2.97
N LEU A 79 -12.30 0.55 -3.11
CA LEU A 79 -11.32 1.65 -3.13
C LEU A 79 -10.71 1.84 -4.54
N ARG A 80 -11.29 1.21 -5.56
CA ARG A 80 -10.80 1.26 -6.94
C ARG A 80 -10.81 2.70 -7.47
N GLY A 81 -9.68 3.15 -7.99
CA GLY A 81 -9.54 4.47 -8.62
C GLY A 81 -9.73 5.65 -7.65
N LEU A 82 -9.60 5.40 -6.34
CA LEU A 82 -9.84 6.42 -5.32
C LEU A 82 -8.76 7.51 -5.30
N ALA A 83 -7.50 7.11 -5.44
CA ALA A 83 -6.35 8.00 -5.51
C ALA A 83 -5.24 7.34 -6.36
N ASP A 84 -4.92 7.94 -7.49
CA ASP A 84 -3.95 7.43 -8.47
C ASP A 84 -2.84 8.47 -8.74
N ASP A 85 -1.75 8.03 -9.38
CA ASP A 85 -0.61 8.86 -9.78
C ASP A 85 0.10 9.59 -8.62
N LEU A 86 0.11 8.95 -7.44
CA LEU A 86 0.80 9.41 -6.23
C LEU A 86 1.98 8.49 -5.91
N ARG A 87 2.98 9.00 -5.19
CA ARG A 87 4.03 8.14 -4.62
C ARG A 87 3.43 7.19 -3.59
N LEU A 88 3.99 5.97 -3.46
CA LEU A 88 3.51 4.95 -2.52
C LEU A 88 3.30 5.48 -1.10
N ASP A 89 4.23 6.27 -0.56
CA ASP A 89 4.13 6.86 0.77
C ASP A 89 2.95 7.84 0.91
N VAL A 90 2.70 8.65 -0.12
CA VAL A 90 1.57 9.60 -0.18
C VAL A 90 0.24 8.86 -0.36
N TRP A 91 0.22 7.88 -1.24
CA TRP A 91 -0.96 7.05 -1.51
C TRP A 91 -1.39 6.27 -0.27
N LEU A 92 -0.45 5.53 0.35
CA LEU A 92 -0.72 4.66 1.49
C LEU A 92 -1.06 5.45 2.75
N LEU A 93 -0.17 6.34 3.18
CA LEU A 93 -0.34 7.07 4.46
C LEU A 93 -1.36 8.20 4.32
N GLY A 94 -1.45 8.79 3.13
CA GLY A 94 -2.27 9.96 2.87
C GLY A 94 -3.71 9.65 2.50
N TYR A 95 -3.97 8.58 1.76
CA TYR A 95 -5.31 8.28 1.26
C TYR A 95 -5.82 6.93 1.75
N MET A 96 -5.07 5.84 1.56
CA MET A 96 -5.54 4.49 1.87
C MET A 96 -5.76 4.28 3.37
N MET A 97 -4.71 4.36 4.20
CA MET A 97 -4.83 4.08 5.65
C MET A 97 -5.91 4.91 6.37
N PRO A 98 -6.09 6.22 6.08
CA PRO A 98 -7.17 6.99 6.69
C PRO A 98 -8.57 6.55 6.26
N VAL A 99 -8.74 6.14 5.00
CA VAL A 99 -10.01 5.61 4.50
C VAL A 99 -10.25 4.22 5.09
N GLU A 100 -9.23 3.37 5.12
CA GLU A 100 -9.31 2.05 5.75
C GLU A 100 -9.71 2.16 7.23
N ARG A 101 -9.07 3.05 7.99
CA ARG A 101 -9.39 3.25 9.41
C ARG A 101 -10.83 3.69 9.66
N GLU A 102 -11.42 4.46 8.74
CA GLU A 102 -12.79 4.98 8.89
C GLU A 102 -13.84 3.99 8.35
N PHE A 103 -13.55 3.28 7.25
CA PHE A 103 -14.55 2.54 6.48
C PHE A 103 -14.39 1.03 6.50
N VAL A 104 -13.20 0.49 6.79
CA VAL A 104 -12.99 -0.96 6.80
C VAL A 104 -13.65 -1.54 8.06
N SER A 105 -14.76 -2.23 7.82
CA SER A 105 -15.53 -3.00 8.77
C SER A 105 -15.78 -4.40 8.19
N PRO A 106 -16.29 -5.36 8.98
CA PRO A 106 -16.71 -6.67 8.46
C PRO A 106 -17.63 -6.56 7.24
N GLU A 107 -18.58 -5.62 7.23
CA GLU A 107 -19.50 -5.40 6.12
C GLU A 107 -18.82 -4.84 4.87
N PHE A 108 -17.83 -3.96 5.05
CA PHE A 108 -17.00 -3.47 3.93
C PHE A 108 -16.22 -4.61 3.31
N VAL A 109 -15.56 -5.43 4.13
CA VAL A 109 -14.74 -6.56 3.67
C VAL A 109 -15.59 -7.60 2.96
N TYR A 110 -16.73 -7.96 3.52
CA TYR A 110 -17.66 -8.88 2.91
C TYR A 110 -18.16 -8.37 1.55
N LEU A 111 -18.65 -7.13 1.47
CA LEU A 111 -19.15 -6.55 0.22
C LEU A 111 -18.06 -6.42 -0.86
N GLY A 112 -16.90 -5.87 -0.49
CA GLY A 112 -15.76 -5.74 -1.40
C GLY A 112 -15.29 -7.09 -1.92
N THR A 113 -15.27 -8.12 -1.06
CA THR A 113 -14.96 -9.48 -1.50
C THR A 113 -16.01 -10.02 -2.47
N LYS A 114 -17.32 -9.83 -2.22
CA LYS A 114 -18.36 -10.29 -3.16
C LYS A 114 -18.21 -9.62 -4.53
N LEU A 115 -17.89 -8.32 -4.59
CA LEU A 115 -17.57 -7.62 -5.84
C LEU A 115 -16.36 -8.25 -6.55
N ALA A 116 -15.28 -8.48 -5.81
CA ALA A 116 -14.08 -9.11 -6.36
C ALA A 116 -14.35 -10.51 -6.91
N THR A 117 -15.11 -11.35 -6.19
CA THR A 117 -15.46 -12.69 -6.69
C THR A 117 -16.22 -12.64 -8.00
N ALA A 118 -17.13 -11.67 -8.19
CA ALA A 118 -17.81 -11.49 -9.47
C ALA A 118 -16.82 -11.19 -10.60
N GLU A 119 -15.87 -10.28 -10.38
CA GLU A 119 -14.85 -9.91 -11.37
C GLU A 119 -13.87 -11.06 -11.67
N LEU A 120 -13.35 -11.70 -10.62
CA LEU A 120 -12.43 -12.84 -10.71
C LEU A 120 -13.06 -14.01 -11.48
N ILE A 121 -14.33 -14.35 -11.20
CA ILE A 121 -15.04 -15.39 -11.95
C ILE A 121 -15.18 -14.98 -13.42
N ARG A 122 -15.45 -13.71 -13.72
CA ARG A 122 -15.56 -13.23 -15.11
C ARG A 122 -14.24 -13.25 -15.87
N SER A 123 -13.11 -13.12 -15.18
CA SER A 123 -11.77 -13.19 -15.75
C SER A 123 -11.21 -14.62 -15.83
N GLY A 124 -11.94 -15.63 -15.33
CA GLY A 124 -11.55 -17.04 -15.41
C GLY A 124 -10.74 -17.53 -14.21
N VAL A 125 -10.73 -16.78 -13.11
CA VAL A 125 -10.06 -17.18 -11.88
C VAL A 125 -10.92 -18.19 -11.11
N THR A 126 -10.29 -19.28 -10.66
CA THR A 126 -10.91 -20.32 -9.83
C THR A 126 -10.34 -20.36 -8.42
N ALA A 127 -9.11 -19.86 -8.24
CA ALA A 127 -8.45 -19.72 -6.94
C ALA A 127 -7.72 -18.39 -6.82
N PHE A 128 -7.75 -17.77 -5.64
CA PHE A 128 -6.94 -16.59 -5.34
C PHE A 128 -6.27 -16.67 -3.97
N ALA A 129 -5.22 -15.89 -3.75
CA ALA A 129 -4.60 -15.71 -2.43
C ALA A 129 -4.75 -14.26 -1.97
N ASP A 130 -5.51 -14.06 -0.90
CA ASP A 130 -5.73 -12.77 -0.28
C ASP A 130 -4.82 -12.56 0.93
N MET A 131 -4.56 -11.30 1.22
CA MET A 131 -4.14 -10.86 2.54
C MET A 131 -4.76 -9.50 2.84
N TYR A 132 -5.67 -9.46 3.80
CA TYR A 132 -6.34 -8.23 4.22
C TYR A 132 -6.70 -8.31 5.71
N TYR A 133 -7.58 -7.39 6.12
CA TYR A 133 -8.23 -7.37 7.43
C TYR A 133 -9.53 -8.18 7.41
N PHE A 134 -9.97 -8.69 8.56
CA PHE A 134 -11.20 -9.47 8.70
C PHE A 134 -11.29 -10.64 7.71
N GLU A 135 -10.23 -11.46 7.55
CA GLU A 135 -10.16 -12.51 6.53
C GLU A 135 -11.19 -13.62 6.67
N GLU A 136 -11.83 -13.73 7.84
CA GLU A 136 -13.02 -14.57 7.96
C GLU A 136 -14.17 -14.09 7.05
N GLU A 137 -14.37 -12.79 6.86
CA GLU A 137 -15.39 -12.26 5.95
C GLU A 137 -15.01 -12.48 4.48
N VAL A 138 -13.72 -12.42 4.15
CA VAL A 138 -13.20 -12.83 2.83
C VAL A 138 -13.50 -14.30 2.58
N ALA A 139 -13.15 -15.17 3.53
CA ALA A 139 -13.40 -16.60 3.48
C ALA A 139 -14.89 -16.94 3.30
N LYS A 140 -15.79 -16.27 4.05
CA LYS A 140 -17.25 -16.43 3.92
C LYS A 140 -17.71 -16.04 2.52
N ALA A 141 -17.37 -14.84 2.06
CA ALA A 141 -17.81 -14.33 0.77
C ALA A 141 -17.31 -15.21 -0.40
N ALA A 142 -16.05 -15.66 -0.33
CA ALA A 142 -15.44 -16.57 -1.31
C ALA A 142 -16.13 -17.95 -1.33
N ALA A 143 -16.35 -18.55 -0.16
CA ALA A 143 -17.01 -19.84 -0.03
C ALA A 143 -18.45 -19.81 -0.56
N GLU A 144 -19.20 -18.74 -0.28
CA GLU A 144 -20.55 -18.55 -0.80
C GLU A 144 -20.58 -18.33 -2.32
N ALA A 145 -19.60 -17.59 -2.86
CA ALA A 145 -19.44 -17.43 -4.30
C ALA A 145 -19.03 -18.75 -4.99
N GLY A 146 -18.51 -19.71 -4.21
CA GLY A 146 -18.03 -21.02 -4.66
C GLY A 146 -16.57 -21.03 -5.09
N MET A 147 -15.80 -19.99 -4.77
CA MET A 147 -14.40 -19.86 -5.15
C MET A 147 -13.45 -20.51 -4.14
N ARG A 148 -12.28 -20.93 -4.63
CA ARG A 148 -11.17 -21.35 -3.77
C ARG A 148 -10.38 -20.12 -3.34
N ALA A 149 -9.98 -20.06 -2.07
CA ALA A 149 -9.15 -18.97 -1.58
C ALA A 149 -8.10 -19.44 -0.56
N LEU A 150 -6.90 -18.87 -0.63
CA LEU A 150 -6.00 -18.74 0.52
C LEU A 150 -6.32 -17.39 1.15
N ALA A 151 -6.82 -17.39 2.38
CA ALA A 151 -7.24 -16.19 3.10
C ALA A 151 -6.28 -15.97 4.26
N ALA A 152 -5.44 -14.92 4.24
CA ALA A 152 -4.33 -14.77 5.17
C ALA A 152 -4.45 -13.53 6.05
N GLU A 153 -4.74 -13.75 7.33
CA GLU A 153 -5.05 -12.68 8.29
C GLU A 153 -3.84 -11.78 8.57
N THR A 154 -4.00 -10.48 8.30
CA THR A 154 -2.91 -9.51 8.40
C THR A 154 -2.46 -9.25 9.84
N VAL A 155 -1.15 -9.27 10.08
CA VAL A 155 -0.55 -8.90 11.38
C VAL A 155 0.46 -7.77 11.21
N LEU A 156 0.30 -6.71 12.00
CA LEU A 156 1.07 -5.46 11.95
C LEU A 156 1.56 -5.06 13.35
N LYS A 157 2.69 -4.34 13.42
CA LYS A 157 3.22 -3.78 14.69
C LYS A 157 2.43 -2.59 15.26
N PHE A 158 1.45 -2.09 14.51
CA PHE A 158 0.57 -0.97 14.87
C PHE A 158 -0.89 -1.38 14.69
N PRO A 159 -1.85 -0.67 15.33
CA PRO A 159 -3.27 -1.03 15.26
C PRO A 159 -3.81 -1.12 13.83
N SER A 160 -4.61 -2.13 13.55
CA SER A 160 -5.35 -2.38 12.30
C SER A 160 -6.86 -2.20 12.52
N PRO A 161 -7.69 -2.19 11.46
CA PRO A 161 -9.15 -2.09 11.58
C PRO A 161 -9.82 -3.18 12.44
N ASP A 162 -9.23 -4.38 12.50
CA ASP A 162 -9.74 -5.56 13.20
C ASP A 162 -9.04 -5.86 14.53
N ALA A 163 -7.88 -5.25 14.80
CA ALA A 163 -7.11 -5.51 16.01
C ALA A 163 -6.41 -4.25 16.54
N SER A 164 -6.50 -4.04 17.86
CA SER A 164 -5.85 -2.91 18.54
C SER A 164 -4.36 -3.12 18.83
N SER A 165 -3.89 -4.36 18.73
CA SER A 165 -2.50 -4.78 19.00
C SER A 165 -2.14 -6.02 18.16
N TYR A 166 -0.83 -6.29 18.01
CA TYR A 166 -0.40 -7.46 17.25
C TYR A 166 -0.72 -8.78 17.98
N GLU A 167 -0.79 -8.78 19.31
CA GLU A 167 -1.22 -9.94 20.09
C GLU A 167 -2.68 -10.31 19.81
N GLU A 168 -3.55 -9.30 19.75
CA GLU A 168 -4.96 -9.47 19.38
C GLU A 168 -5.10 -9.95 17.93
N ALA A 169 -4.31 -9.41 16.98
CA ALA A 169 -4.29 -9.87 15.59
C ALA A 169 -3.84 -11.34 15.47
N LEU A 170 -2.82 -11.77 16.23
CA LEU A 170 -2.38 -13.17 16.25
C LEU A 170 -3.41 -14.11 16.86
N GLU A 171 -4.13 -13.67 17.90
CA GLU A 171 -5.23 -14.45 18.49
C GLU A 171 -6.41 -14.55 17.50
N TYR A 172 -6.75 -13.45 16.83
CA TYR A 172 -7.78 -13.42 15.79
C TYR A 172 -7.42 -14.37 14.63
N ALA A 173 -6.19 -14.30 14.11
CA ALA A 173 -5.68 -15.20 13.08
C ALA A 173 -5.75 -16.68 13.52
N ARG A 174 -5.35 -16.98 14.75
CA ARG A 174 -5.43 -18.33 15.32
C ARG A 174 -6.86 -18.86 15.36
N ASP A 175 -7.81 -18.06 15.86
CA ASP A 175 -9.21 -18.43 15.95
C ASP A 175 -9.87 -18.59 14.57
N PHE A 176 -9.49 -17.75 13.61
CA PHE A 176 -9.88 -17.90 12.21
C PHE A 176 -9.35 -19.21 11.61
N ILE A 177 -8.04 -19.47 11.71
CA ILE A 177 -7.41 -20.70 11.21
C ILE A 177 -8.07 -21.94 11.83
N ALA A 178 -8.25 -21.96 13.15
CA ALA A 178 -8.85 -23.09 13.85
C ALA A 178 -10.28 -23.41 13.38
N ARG A 179 -11.07 -22.39 13.01
CA ARG A 179 -12.45 -22.58 12.53
C ARG A 179 -12.55 -23.01 11.07
N TRP A 180 -11.60 -22.58 10.23
CA TRP A 180 -11.71 -22.73 8.78
C TRP A 180 -10.78 -23.79 8.17
N LYS A 181 -9.81 -24.35 8.92
CA LYS A 181 -8.75 -25.23 8.40
C LYS A 181 -9.24 -26.43 7.58
N ASP A 182 -10.41 -26.97 7.90
CA ASP A 182 -10.98 -28.15 7.21
C ASP A 182 -12.01 -27.79 6.12
N HIS A 183 -12.15 -26.50 5.77
CA HIS A 183 -13.09 -26.07 4.74
C HIS A 183 -12.62 -26.52 3.33
N PRO A 184 -13.49 -27.08 2.47
CA PRO A 184 -13.08 -27.67 1.19
C PRO A 184 -12.55 -26.66 0.14
N LEU A 185 -12.89 -25.38 0.31
CA LEU A 185 -12.52 -24.30 -0.61
C LEU A 185 -11.56 -23.27 -0.01
N ILE A 186 -11.44 -23.20 1.32
CA ILE A 186 -10.71 -22.12 1.98
C ILE A 186 -9.51 -22.70 2.69
N VAL A 187 -8.33 -22.13 2.44
CA VAL A 187 -7.12 -22.34 3.21
C VAL A 187 -6.90 -21.10 4.07
N PRO A 188 -7.29 -21.12 5.36
CA PRO A 188 -7.00 -20.00 6.25
C PRO A 188 -5.51 -19.97 6.57
N SER A 189 -4.97 -18.77 6.75
CA SER A 189 -3.54 -18.50 6.81
C SER A 189 -3.26 -17.27 7.68
N VAL A 190 -1.98 -16.97 7.90
CA VAL A 190 -1.51 -15.76 8.58
C VAL A 190 -0.64 -14.93 7.63
N ALA A 191 -0.76 -13.60 7.71
CA ALA A 191 -0.06 -12.64 6.87
C ALA A 191 0.68 -11.56 7.68
N PRO A 192 1.86 -11.86 8.24
CA PRO A 192 2.77 -10.79 8.65
C PRO A 192 3.06 -9.89 7.43
N HIS A 193 2.62 -8.63 7.49
CA HIS A 193 2.49 -7.80 6.28
C HIS A 193 3.79 -7.64 5.46
N ALA A 194 4.84 -7.06 6.05
CA ALA A 194 6.12 -6.80 5.37
C ALA A 194 7.26 -6.54 6.38
N PRO A 195 8.55 -6.66 6.01
CA PRO A 195 9.69 -6.45 6.91
C PRO A 195 9.70 -5.11 7.66
N TYR A 196 9.20 -4.04 7.04
CA TYR A 196 9.18 -2.70 7.65
C TYR A 196 7.98 -2.46 8.58
N THR A 197 6.96 -3.31 8.56
CA THR A 197 5.75 -3.20 9.43
C THR A 197 5.66 -4.27 10.50
N VAL A 198 6.60 -5.21 10.54
CA VAL A 198 6.57 -6.40 11.40
C VAL A 198 7.87 -6.46 12.23
N THR A 199 7.78 -6.79 13.52
CA THR A 199 8.97 -6.94 14.39
C THR A 199 9.49 -8.38 14.38
N ASP A 200 10.70 -8.60 14.89
CA ASP A 200 11.26 -9.94 15.07
C ASP A 200 10.29 -10.84 15.85
N GLU A 201 9.67 -10.35 16.93
CA GLU A 201 8.70 -11.11 17.73
C GLU A 201 7.47 -11.53 16.93
N ILE A 202 6.94 -10.65 16.09
CA ILE A 202 5.77 -10.95 15.25
C ILE A 202 6.15 -12.00 14.19
N TRP A 203 7.32 -11.88 13.55
CA TRP A 203 7.81 -12.88 12.60
C TRP A 203 7.87 -14.28 13.22
N HIS A 204 8.47 -14.39 14.41
CA HIS A 204 8.55 -15.67 15.09
C HIS A 204 7.17 -16.20 15.48
N ALA A 205 6.29 -15.35 16.03
CA ALA A 205 4.96 -15.77 16.46
C ALA A 205 4.07 -16.22 15.29
N ALA A 206 4.05 -15.48 14.18
CA ALA A 206 3.33 -15.86 12.97
C ALA A 206 3.89 -17.17 12.38
N THR A 207 5.21 -17.35 12.40
CA THR A 207 5.85 -18.59 11.94
C THR A 207 5.46 -19.79 12.81
N GLN A 208 5.47 -19.64 14.14
CA GLN A 208 5.02 -20.72 15.03
C GLN A 208 3.54 -21.06 14.83
N LEU A 209 2.69 -20.06 14.61
CA LEU A 209 1.28 -20.27 14.29
C LEU A 209 1.11 -21.05 12.97
N ALA A 210 1.84 -20.65 11.92
CA ALA A 210 1.82 -21.32 10.63
C ALA A 210 2.27 -22.79 10.74
N LEU A 211 3.35 -23.06 11.49
CA LEU A 211 3.85 -24.42 11.74
C LEU A 211 2.87 -25.26 12.57
N GLU A 212 2.24 -24.67 13.60
CA GLU A 212 1.27 -25.36 14.46
C GLU A 212 0.08 -25.89 13.66
N TYR A 213 -0.42 -25.09 12.70
CA TYR A 213 -1.56 -25.45 11.88
C TYR A 213 -1.20 -25.98 10.48
N ASP A 214 0.09 -26.08 10.12
CA ASP A 214 0.56 -26.46 8.76
C ASP A 214 -0.08 -25.62 7.63
N VAL A 215 -0.23 -24.32 7.89
CA VAL A 215 -0.78 -23.34 6.93
C VAL A 215 0.35 -22.47 6.35
N PRO A 216 0.17 -21.91 5.15
CA PRO A 216 1.17 -21.00 4.58
C PRO A 216 1.28 -19.69 5.37
N ILE A 217 2.34 -18.94 5.06
CA ILE A 217 2.51 -17.53 5.39
C ILE A 217 2.43 -16.76 4.07
N HIS A 218 1.62 -15.70 4.04
CA HIS A 218 1.54 -14.81 2.88
C HIS A 218 2.11 -13.44 3.26
N THR A 219 3.11 -12.93 2.54
CA THR A 219 3.80 -11.69 2.94
C THR A 219 4.46 -10.96 1.77
N HIS A 220 4.55 -9.63 1.84
CA HIS A 220 5.28 -8.81 0.86
C HIS A 220 6.78 -8.80 1.18
N LEU A 221 7.63 -9.17 0.22
CA LEU A 221 9.08 -9.18 0.40
C LEU A 221 9.79 -8.47 -0.75
N ALA A 222 10.70 -7.55 -0.42
CA ALA A 222 11.59 -6.89 -1.38
C ALA A 222 10.83 -6.25 -2.55
N GLU A 223 9.74 -5.58 -2.23
CA GLU A 223 8.86 -4.90 -3.18
C GLU A 223 9.55 -3.66 -3.74
N THR A 224 10.18 -2.85 -2.88
CA THR A 224 10.81 -1.58 -3.29
C THR A 224 12.32 -1.55 -3.05
N ALA A 225 13.04 -0.79 -3.87
CA ALA A 225 14.47 -0.58 -3.65
C ALA A 225 14.75 0.13 -2.32
N GLN A 226 13.83 1.01 -1.90
CA GLN A 226 13.92 1.74 -0.63
C GLN A 226 13.78 0.79 0.56
N GLU A 227 12.86 -0.16 0.51
CA GLU A 227 12.72 -1.21 1.54
C GLU A 227 14.05 -1.96 1.73
N VAL A 228 14.68 -2.40 0.63
CA VAL A 228 15.95 -3.14 0.70
C VAL A 228 17.07 -2.28 1.28
N GLU A 229 17.15 -1.00 0.90
CA GLU A 229 18.18 -0.09 1.41
C GLU A 229 17.97 0.26 2.89
N ASP A 230 16.72 0.50 3.30
CA ASP A 230 16.36 0.76 4.70
C ASP A 230 16.68 -0.46 5.58
N MET A 231 16.37 -1.66 5.10
CA MET A 231 16.70 -2.91 5.79
C MET A 231 18.21 -3.12 5.92
N ARG A 232 18.98 -2.84 4.86
CA ARG A 232 20.46 -2.88 4.89
C ARG A 232 21.01 -1.88 5.90
N SER A 233 20.46 -0.67 5.91
CA SER A 233 20.87 0.39 6.84
C SER A 233 20.56 0.05 8.30
N ALA A 234 19.38 -0.53 8.57
CA ALA A 234 18.93 -0.83 9.92
C ALA A 234 19.53 -2.12 10.50
N THR A 235 19.72 -3.15 9.68
CA THR A 235 20.04 -4.52 10.15
C THR A 235 21.36 -5.06 9.61
N GLY A 236 21.97 -4.40 8.62
CA GLY A 236 23.14 -4.90 7.90
C GLY A 236 22.84 -6.06 6.92
N MET A 237 21.55 -6.38 6.70
CA MET A 237 21.10 -7.48 5.83
C MET A 237 20.07 -6.97 4.81
N PRO A 238 20.03 -7.51 3.58
CA PRO A 238 18.88 -7.32 2.71
C PRO A 238 17.67 -8.15 3.22
N VAL A 239 16.53 -7.99 2.55
CA VAL A 239 15.23 -8.49 3.02
C VAL A 239 15.21 -10.01 3.17
N ILE A 240 15.59 -10.78 2.13
CA ILE A 240 15.44 -12.24 2.17
C ILE A 240 16.33 -12.89 3.24
N PRO A 241 17.62 -12.51 3.41
CA PRO A 241 18.44 -13.03 4.50
C PRO A 241 17.95 -12.62 5.90
N TYR A 242 17.39 -11.42 6.05
CA TYR A 242 16.78 -11.00 7.32
C TYR A 242 15.57 -11.88 7.65
N VAL A 243 14.62 -12.05 6.73
CA VAL A 243 13.41 -12.88 6.92
C VAL A 243 13.77 -14.34 7.20
N LYS A 244 14.77 -14.89 6.49
CA LYS A 244 15.34 -16.21 6.78
C LYS A 244 15.85 -16.32 8.21
N LYS A 245 16.55 -15.30 8.71
CA LYS A 245 17.12 -15.30 10.07
C LYS A 245 16.04 -15.39 11.14
N GLN A 246 14.83 -14.90 10.87
CA GLN A 246 13.68 -14.98 11.77
C GLN A 246 12.94 -16.33 11.71
N GLY A 247 13.42 -17.30 10.91
CA GLY A 247 12.84 -18.64 10.81
C GLY A 247 11.62 -18.75 9.90
N VAL A 248 11.20 -17.67 9.23
CA VAL A 248 9.93 -17.63 8.45
C VAL A 248 9.85 -18.72 7.39
N PHE A 249 10.97 -19.01 6.71
CA PHE A 249 11.04 -20.02 5.67
C PHE A 249 11.00 -21.48 6.16
N GLU A 250 10.94 -21.71 7.48
CA GLU A 250 10.66 -23.04 8.05
C GLU A 250 9.21 -23.47 7.79
N ALA A 251 8.29 -22.51 7.64
CA ALA A 251 6.91 -22.74 7.21
C ALA A 251 6.79 -22.68 5.67
N LYS A 252 5.62 -23.08 5.15
CA LYS A 252 5.26 -22.81 3.75
C LYS A 252 5.11 -21.31 3.57
N VAL A 253 5.71 -20.72 2.56
CA VAL A 253 5.65 -19.26 2.33
C VAL A 253 5.24 -18.95 0.89
N LEU A 254 4.41 -17.92 0.75
CA LEU A 254 4.09 -17.21 -0.48
C LEU A 254 4.58 -15.77 -0.32
N ALA A 255 5.61 -15.41 -1.08
CA ALA A 255 6.23 -14.10 -1.06
C ALA A 255 5.73 -13.25 -2.24
N ALA A 256 5.01 -12.18 -1.95
CA ALA A 256 4.53 -11.24 -2.96
C ALA A 256 5.66 -10.31 -3.44
N HIS A 257 5.56 -9.89 -4.70
CA HIS A 257 6.44 -8.97 -5.43
C HIS A 257 7.83 -9.53 -5.76
N CYS A 258 8.73 -9.64 -4.76
CA CYS A 258 10.12 -10.06 -4.94
C CYS A 258 10.85 -9.29 -6.06
N VAL A 259 10.65 -7.98 -6.14
CA VAL A 259 11.16 -7.15 -7.24
C VAL A 259 12.67 -6.96 -7.12
N HIS A 260 13.16 -6.68 -5.92
CA HIS A 260 14.56 -6.32 -5.64
C HIS A 260 15.29 -7.43 -4.89
N ILE A 261 15.44 -8.59 -5.55
CA ILE A 261 16.21 -9.71 -5.02
C ILE A 261 17.36 -10.10 -5.96
N ASP A 262 18.49 -10.52 -5.38
CA ASP A 262 19.62 -11.06 -6.13
C ASP A 262 19.56 -12.59 -6.35
N GLU A 263 20.47 -13.14 -7.14
CA GLU A 263 20.51 -14.58 -7.44
C GLU A 263 20.75 -15.46 -6.19
N GLY A 264 21.51 -14.96 -5.20
CA GLY A 264 21.72 -15.68 -3.94
C GLY A 264 20.46 -15.72 -3.08
N GLU A 265 19.68 -14.65 -3.09
CA GLU A 265 18.35 -14.57 -2.48
C GLU A 265 17.36 -15.50 -3.21
N MET A 266 17.38 -15.54 -4.54
CA MET A 266 16.56 -16.48 -5.32
C MET A 266 16.90 -17.94 -4.99
N HIS A 267 18.18 -18.30 -4.89
CA HIS A 267 18.59 -19.63 -4.45
C HIS A 267 18.14 -19.96 -3.03
N THR A 268 18.10 -18.95 -2.16
CA THR A 268 17.55 -19.12 -0.81
C THR A 268 16.07 -19.45 -0.88
N LEU A 269 15.27 -18.68 -1.62
CA LEU A 269 13.84 -18.94 -1.79
C LEU A 269 13.56 -20.32 -2.41
N GLN A 270 14.33 -20.70 -3.43
CA GLN A 270 14.24 -22.02 -4.07
C GLN A 270 14.55 -23.15 -3.09
N HIS A 271 15.60 -23.02 -2.29
CA HIS A 271 16.01 -24.05 -1.34
C HIS A 271 14.93 -24.35 -0.29
N TRP A 272 14.21 -23.32 0.14
CA TRP A 272 13.12 -23.43 1.10
C TRP A 272 11.75 -23.66 0.45
N ASN A 273 11.70 -23.86 -0.88
CA ASN A 273 10.45 -24.02 -1.63
C ASN A 273 9.45 -22.87 -1.39
N VAL A 274 9.95 -21.63 -1.30
CA VAL A 274 9.10 -20.44 -1.19
C VAL A 274 8.43 -20.18 -2.55
N GLY A 275 7.11 -20.03 -2.53
CA GLY A 275 6.35 -19.56 -3.70
C GLY A 275 6.49 -18.06 -3.86
N VAL A 276 6.49 -17.58 -5.11
CA VAL A 276 6.56 -16.14 -5.42
C VAL A 276 5.28 -15.72 -6.15
N ALA A 277 4.66 -14.61 -5.75
CA ALA A 277 3.57 -13.98 -6.50
C ALA A 277 4.10 -12.74 -7.23
N HIS A 278 4.19 -12.82 -8.56
CA HIS A 278 4.59 -11.71 -9.41
C HIS A 278 3.40 -10.80 -9.75
N ASN A 279 3.47 -9.52 -9.36
CA ASN A 279 2.39 -8.55 -9.51
C ASN A 279 2.77 -7.42 -10.51
N PRO A 280 2.83 -7.68 -11.84
CA PRO A 280 3.49 -6.75 -12.75
C PRO A 280 2.78 -5.41 -12.91
N SER A 281 1.44 -5.35 -13.00
CA SER A 281 0.76 -4.04 -13.13
C SER A 281 0.95 -3.18 -11.89
N SER A 282 0.81 -3.76 -10.69
CA SER A 282 1.06 -3.05 -9.43
C SER A 282 2.49 -2.51 -9.33
N ASN A 283 3.48 -3.38 -9.54
CA ASN A 283 4.90 -2.99 -9.52
C ASN A 283 5.22 -1.86 -10.51
N LEU A 284 4.57 -1.83 -11.68
CA LEU A 284 4.74 -0.75 -12.66
C LEU A 284 4.00 0.52 -12.26
N LYS A 285 2.75 0.40 -11.76
CA LYS A 285 1.91 1.53 -11.39
C LYS A 285 2.46 2.29 -10.18
N LEU A 286 3.02 1.58 -9.20
CA LEU A 286 3.68 2.16 -8.02
C LEU A 286 5.15 2.54 -8.28
N ALA A 287 5.67 2.21 -9.46
CA ALA A 287 7.05 2.44 -9.88
C ALA A 287 8.09 1.72 -8.99
N ASP A 288 7.74 0.54 -8.49
CA ASP A 288 8.60 -0.27 -7.64
C ASP A 288 9.70 -0.96 -8.44
N GLY A 289 9.41 -1.37 -9.67
CA GLY A 289 10.40 -1.92 -10.60
C GLY A 289 9.89 -3.11 -11.39
N ILE A 290 10.82 -3.93 -11.90
CA ILE A 290 10.50 -5.13 -12.68
C ILE A 290 11.16 -6.32 -12.02
N ALA A 291 10.35 -7.24 -11.47
CA ALA A 291 10.86 -8.45 -10.85
C ALA A 291 11.61 -9.33 -11.87
N PRO A 292 12.74 -9.95 -11.50
CA PRO A 292 13.55 -10.78 -12.39
C PRO A 292 12.95 -12.18 -12.64
N VAL A 293 11.68 -12.24 -13.04
CA VAL A 293 10.90 -13.49 -13.16
C VAL A 293 11.51 -14.51 -14.11
N ALA A 294 12.15 -14.06 -15.21
CA ALA A 294 12.84 -14.96 -16.14
C ALA A 294 13.97 -15.74 -15.42
N LYS A 295 14.72 -15.06 -14.54
CA LYS A 295 15.80 -15.69 -13.77
C LYS A 295 15.25 -16.59 -12.67
N MET A 296 14.20 -16.15 -11.97
CA MET A 296 13.54 -16.99 -10.95
C MET A 296 13.06 -18.32 -11.53
N LEU A 297 12.40 -18.27 -12.69
CA LEU A 297 11.93 -19.46 -13.40
C LEU A 297 13.08 -20.36 -13.89
N GLU A 298 14.17 -19.78 -14.40
CA GLU A 298 15.38 -20.52 -14.80
C GLU A 298 15.97 -21.30 -13.61
N LEU A 299 15.97 -20.71 -12.42
CA LEU A 299 16.46 -21.33 -11.18
C LEU A 299 15.50 -22.35 -10.58
N GLY A 300 14.29 -22.49 -11.14
CA GLY A 300 13.28 -23.45 -10.70
C GLY A 300 12.43 -22.99 -9.52
N LEU A 301 12.30 -21.67 -9.28
CA LEU A 301 11.31 -21.16 -8.33
C LEU A 301 9.89 -21.33 -8.89
N HIS A 302 8.93 -21.60 -7.99
CA HIS A 302 7.51 -21.55 -8.33
C HIS A 302 7.04 -20.09 -8.30
N VAL A 303 6.89 -19.49 -9.49
CA VAL A 303 6.44 -18.10 -9.66
C VAL A 303 5.02 -18.08 -10.22
N GLY A 304 4.05 -17.74 -9.38
CA GLY A 304 2.68 -17.42 -9.75
C GLY A 304 2.55 -15.96 -10.22
N ILE A 305 1.37 -15.60 -10.73
CA ILE A 305 1.02 -14.25 -11.15
C ILE A 305 -0.12 -13.75 -10.26
N GLY A 306 0.01 -12.54 -9.73
CA GLY A 306 -1.01 -11.87 -8.92
C GLY A 306 -1.42 -10.54 -9.52
N THR A 307 -2.60 -10.06 -9.16
CA THR A 307 -3.10 -8.73 -9.57
C THR A 307 -2.77 -7.66 -8.55
N ASP A 308 -2.47 -8.03 -7.30
CA ASP A 308 -2.51 -7.15 -6.14
C ASP A 308 -3.95 -6.59 -5.94
N GLY A 309 -4.12 -5.56 -5.11
CA GLY A 309 -5.37 -4.85 -4.90
C GLY A 309 -5.75 -3.93 -6.07
N PRO A 310 -7.04 -3.78 -6.38
CA PRO A 310 -7.52 -2.89 -7.45
C PRO A 310 -7.36 -1.39 -7.13
N SER A 311 -6.70 -1.01 -6.04
CA SER A 311 -6.25 0.36 -5.78
C SER A 311 -4.84 0.65 -6.32
N SER A 312 -4.07 -0.39 -6.66
CA SER A 312 -2.72 -0.32 -7.24
C SER A 312 -2.61 -1.01 -8.60
N ASN A 313 -3.70 -1.57 -9.16
CA ASN A 313 -3.71 -2.22 -10.48
C ASN A 313 -4.29 -1.36 -11.63
N ASN A 314 -5.60 -1.20 -11.84
CA ASN A 314 -6.72 -1.20 -10.89
C ASN A 314 -7.86 -2.19 -11.24
N ASP A 315 -7.57 -3.33 -11.88
CA ASP A 315 -8.52 -4.43 -12.09
C ASP A 315 -8.04 -5.78 -11.54
N LEU A 316 -8.90 -6.81 -11.65
CA LEU A 316 -8.58 -8.19 -11.28
C LEU A 316 -8.54 -9.11 -12.52
N ASP A 317 -8.07 -8.59 -13.67
CA ASP A 317 -8.00 -9.31 -14.94
C ASP A 317 -6.68 -10.10 -15.11
N MET A 318 -6.74 -11.40 -14.79
CA MET A 318 -5.60 -12.29 -14.95
C MET A 318 -5.15 -12.49 -16.41
N ILE A 319 -6.00 -12.31 -17.42
CA ILE A 319 -5.56 -12.42 -18.83
C ILE A 319 -4.62 -11.26 -19.18
N GLU A 320 -4.90 -10.06 -18.67
CA GLU A 320 -4.02 -8.91 -18.82
C GLU A 320 -2.70 -9.09 -18.05
N GLU A 321 -2.74 -9.57 -16.80
CA GLU A 321 -1.53 -9.85 -16.01
C GLU A 321 -0.64 -10.92 -16.65
N ILE A 322 -1.21 -11.98 -17.22
CA ILE A 322 -0.46 -13.03 -17.93
C ILE A 322 0.23 -12.45 -19.17
N ARG A 323 -0.50 -11.63 -19.93
CA ARG A 323 0.04 -10.95 -21.11
C ARG A 323 1.20 -10.02 -20.71
N LEU A 324 0.98 -9.20 -19.69
CA LEU A 324 1.96 -8.23 -19.21
C LEU A 324 3.21 -8.94 -18.71
N THR A 325 3.07 -9.98 -17.89
CA THR A 325 4.18 -10.82 -17.42
C THR A 325 5.07 -11.28 -18.59
N ALA A 326 4.46 -11.86 -19.63
CA ALA A 326 5.19 -12.40 -20.78
C ALA A 326 5.92 -11.32 -21.58
N LEU A 327 5.30 -10.15 -21.79
CA LEU A 327 5.89 -9.05 -22.57
C LEU A 327 6.95 -8.28 -21.76
N LEU A 328 6.68 -8.04 -20.49
CA LEU A 328 7.55 -7.30 -19.58
C LEU A 328 8.89 -8.03 -19.39
N ALA A 329 8.87 -9.34 -19.18
CA ALA A 329 10.09 -10.14 -19.06
C ALA A 329 10.99 -10.03 -20.31
N LYS A 330 10.40 -10.00 -21.51
CA LYS A 330 11.14 -9.83 -22.78
C LYS A 330 11.71 -8.43 -22.91
N GLY A 331 10.90 -7.41 -22.58
CA GLY A 331 11.32 -6.01 -22.61
C GLY A 331 12.46 -5.71 -21.63
N ALA A 332 12.39 -6.26 -20.42
CA ALA A 332 13.38 -6.05 -19.37
C ALA A 332 14.71 -6.75 -19.64
N THR A 333 14.68 -7.95 -20.23
CA THR A 333 15.91 -8.74 -20.53
C THR A 333 16.51 -8.42 -21.89
N GLY A 334 15.75 -7.83 -22.81
CA GLY A 334 16.13 -7.67 -24.21
C GLY A 334 16.14 -8.99 -25.01
N ASP A 335 15.65 -10.08 -24.41
CA ASP A 335 15.56 -11.40 -25.03
C ASP A 335 14.09 -11.72 -25.37
N PRO A 336 13.71 -11.85 -26.65
CA PRO A 336 12.33 -12.15 -27.03
C PRO A 336 11.90 -13.60 -26.72
N THR A 337 12.83 -14.46 -26.26
CA THR A 337 12.57 -15.88 -26.04
C THR A 337 12.22 -16.24 -24.59
N VAL A 338 12.50 -15.36 -23.63
CA VAL A 338 12.18 -15.60 -22.22
C VAL A 338 10.68 -15.56 -21.96
N VAL A 339 10.24 -16.36 -20.98
CA VAL A 339 8.84 -16.49 -20.55
C VAL A 339 7.90 -16.61 -21.76
N PRO A 340 8.04 -17.68 -22.59
CA PRO A 340 7.14 -17.90 -23.72
C PRO A 340 5.70 -18.10 -23.23
N ALA A 341 4.72 -17.92 -24.13
CA ALA A 341 3.29 -17.95 -23.78
C ALA A 341 2.88 -19.22 -23.00
N LYS A 342 3.41 -20.39 -23.37
CA LYS A 342 3.16 -21.66 -22.66
C LYS A 342 3.63 -21.61 -21.19
N GLN A 343 4.77 -20.97 -20.93
CA GLN A 343 5.30 -20.81 -19.57
C GLN A 343 4.50 -19.75 -18.79
N ALA A 344 4.16 -18.63 -19.41
CA ALA A 344 3.30 -17.61 -18.78
C ALA A 344 1.92 -18.16 -18.39
N TRP A 345 1.31 -18.99 -19.25
CA TRP A 345 0.05 -19.68 -18.92
C TRP A 345 0.22 -20.70 -17.77
N ALA A 346 1.38 -21.36 -17.69
CA ALA A 346 1.70 -22.25 -16.57
C ALA A 346 1.86 -21.48 -15.25
N MET A 347 2.44 -20.27 -15.27
CA MET A 347 2.53 -19.38 -14.10
C MET A 347 1.16 -19.05 -13.52
N ALA A 348 0.14 -18.85 -14.36
CA ALA A 348 -1.23 -18.59 -13.91
C ALA A 348 -2.08 -19.84 -13.67
N THR A 349 -1.51 -21.05 -13.80
CA THR A 349 -2.22 -22.33 -13.57
C THR A 349 -1.37 -23.23 -12.68
N ARG A 350 -0.67 -24.24 -13.23
CA ARG A 350 0.07 -25.24 -12.45
C ARG A 350 1.13 -24.62 -11.53
N ILE A 351 1.95 -23.70 -12.04
CA ILE A 351 3.04 -23.08 -11.27
C ILE A 351 2.47 -22.11 -10.23
N GLY A 352 1.36 -21.42 -10.52
CA GLY A 352 0.64 -20.62 -9.54
C GLY A 352 0.08 -21.48 -8.40
N ALA A 353 -0.49 -22.65 -8.71
CA ALA A 353 -0.94 -23.60 -7.69
C ALA A 353 0.23 -24.10 -6.83
N GLN A 354 1.39 -24.36 -7.45
CA GLN A 354 2.61 -24.75 -6.74
C GLN A 354 3.13 -23.64 -5.83
N ALA A 355 3.11 -22.38 -6.29
CA ALA A 355 3.49 -21.22 -5.46
C ALA A 355 2.58 -21.05 -4.24
N LEU A 356 1.28 -21.34 -4.39
CA LEU A 356 0.29 -21.30 -3.31
C LEU A 356 0.29 -22.56 -2.43
N HIS A 357 1.15 -23.54 -2.69
CA HIS A 357 1.18 -24.85 -2.02
C HIS A 357 -0.13 -25.67 -2.20
N MET A 358 -0.83 -25.46 -3.32
CA MET A 358 -2.07 -26.16 -3.72
C MET A 358 -1.88 -27.08 -4.94
N GLY A 359 -0.67 -27.16 -5.48
CA GLY A 359 -0.35 -27.86 -6.73
C GLY A 359 -0.72 -29.34 -6.75
N ASP A 360 -0.85 -29.97 -5.58
CA ASP A 360 -1.21 -31.39 -5.46
C ASP A 360 -2.65 -31.69 -5.89
N TYR A 361 -3.56 -30.71 -5.82
CA TYR A 361 -4.98 -30.94 -6.07
C TYR A 361 -5.65 -29.97 -7.05
N THR A 362 -4.98 -28.91 -7.50
CA THR A 362 -5.51 -27.99 -8.54
C THR A 362 -4.39 -27.46 -9.45
N GLY A 363 -4.74 -26.61 -10.42
CA GLY A 363 -3.79 -25.97 -11.35
C GLY A 363 -3.46 -26.77 -12.62
N SER A 364 -3.88 -28.03 -12.72
CA SER A 364 -3.79 -28.86 -13.92
C SER A 364 -4.98 -29.82 -14.02
N LEU A 365 -5.32 -30.23 -15.23
CA LEU A 365 -6.37 -31.21 -15.50
C LEU A 365 -5.72 -32.59 -15.50
N GLU A 366 -5.71 -33.23 -14.34
CA GLU A 366 -5.15 -34.57 -14.13
C GLU A 366 -6.14 -35.43 -13.33
N PRO A 367 -6.23 -36.74 -13.59
CA PRO A 367 -7.05 -37.63 -12.78
C PRO A 367 -6.68 -37.53 -11.29
N GLY A 368 -7.68 -37.33 -10.43
CA GLY A 368 -7.50 -37.15 -8.99
C GLY A 368 -7.49 -35.69 -8.53
N LYS A 369 -7.24 -34.72 -9.43
CA LYS A 369 -7.33 -33.29 -9.09
C LYS A 369 -8.76 -32.78 -9.10
N ARG A 370 -8.98 -31.63 -8.46
CA ARG A 370 -10.27 -30.94 -8.41
C ARG A 370 -10.64 -30.41 -9.78
N ALA A 371 -11.94 -30.45 -10.09
CA ALA A 371 -12.50 -29.90 -11.30
C ALA A 371 -12.62 -28.36 -11.19
N ASP A 372 -11.46 -27.70 -11.22
CA ASP A 372 -11.32 -26.24 -11.29
C ASP A 372 -10.90 -25.86 -12.72
N LEU A 373 -11.86 -25.46 -13.56
CA LEU A 373 -11.65 -25.35 -15.01
C LEU A 373 -12.39 -24.15 -15.64
N ILE A 374 -11.92 -23.75 -16.82
CA ILE A 374 -12.50 -22.66 -17.61
C ILE A 374 -12.63 -23.03 -19.08
N LEU A 375 -13.64 -22.45 -19.74
CA LEU A 375 -13.79 -22.46 -21.19
C LEU A 375 -13.49 -21.09 -21.78
N ILE A 376 -12.65 -21.05 -22.81
CA ILE A 376 -12.23 -19.83 -23.50
C ILE A 376 -12.56 -19.93 -24.99
N ASP A 377 -13.32 -18.97 -25.49
CA ASP A 377 -13.67 -18.86 -26.90
C ASP A 377 -12.60 -18.10 -27.69
N ILE A 378 -11.91 -18.82 -28.58
CA ILE A 378 -10.87 -18.26 -29.44
C ILE A 378 -11.37 -17.95 -30.87
N THR A 379 -12.68 -18.04 -31.10
CA THR A 379 -13.32 -17.69 -32.38
C THR A 379 -13.64 -16.20 -32.60
N PRO A 380 -13.69 -15.31 -31.57
CA PRO A 380 -13.90 -13.89 -31.79
C PRO A 380 -12.88 -13.27 -32.76
N LEU A 381 -13.30 -12.19 -33.44
CA LEU A 381 -12.54 -11.55 -34.52
C LEU A 381 -11.10 -11.18 -34.12
N HIS A 382 -10.89 -10.68 -32.89
CA HIS A 382 -9.56 -10.27 -32.43
C HIS A 382 -8.60 -11.44 -32.19
N ASN A 383 -9.10 -12.67 -32.12
CA ASN A 383 -8.31 -13.88 -31.88
C ASN A 383 -8.16 -14.77 -33.15
N ALA A 384 -8.77 -14.38 -34.28
CA ALA A 384 -8.68 -15.11 -35.54
C ALA A 384 -7.55 -14.58 -36.46
N PRO A 385 -6.92 -15.43 -37.32
CA PRO A 385 -7.12 -16.87 -37.49
C PRO A 385 -6.25 -17.73 -36.55
N ARG A 386 -6.63 -19.00 -36.40
CA ARG A 386 -5.81 -20.00 -35.68
C ARG A 386 -4.85 -20.74 -36.61
N PHE A 387 -3.57 -20.73 -36.25
CA PHE A 387 -2.54 -21.52 -36.93
C PHE A 387 -2.31 -22.87 -36.22
N ARG A 388 -2.17 -23.95 -36.99
CA ARG A 388 -2.01 -25.34 -36.47
C ARG A 388 -0.63 -25.96 -36.70
N ARG A 389 0.31 -25.21 -37.31
CA ARG A 389 1.66 -25.72 -37.61
C ARG A 389 2.47 -26.04 -36.35
N ASN A 390 2.37 -25.18 -35.34
CA ASN A 390 3.01 -25.37 -34.04
C ASN A 390 1.93 -25.73 -33.02
N PRO A 391 2.00 -26.89 -32.33
CA PRO A 391 1.04 -27.24 -31.29
C PRO A 391 0.96 -26.18 -30.17
N ASP A 392 2.08 -25.53 -29.84
CA ASP A 392 2.13 -24.47 -28.83
C ASP A 392 1.48 -23.15 -29.30
N GLY A 393 1.04 -23.06 -30.56
CA GLY A 393 0.42 -21.86 -31.13
C GLY A 393 -0.86 -21.44 -30.41
N ILE A 394 -1.55 -22.36 -29.76
CA ILE A 394 -2.75 -22.06 -28.96
C ILE A 394 -2.44 -21.18 -27.76
N TYR A 395 -1.30 -21.39 -27.07
CA TYR A 395 -0.90 -20.56 -25.95
C TYR A 395 -0.60 -19.13 -26.39
N ALA A 396 -0.03 -18.96 -27.59
CA ALA A 396 0.19 -17.62 -28.14
C ALA A 396 -1.13 -16.86 -28.38
N GLN A 397 -2.20 -17.56 -28.80
CA GLN A 397 -3.53 -16.96 -28.91
C GLN A 397 -4.11 -16.58 -27.54
N LEU A 398 -3.95 -17.45 -26.53
CA LEU A 398 -4.43 -17.17 -25.17
C LEU A 398 -3.70 -15.99 -24.52
N VAL A 399 -2.36 -15.94 -24.62
CA VAL A 399 -1.56 -14.92 -23.93
C VAL A 399 -1.47 -13.61 -24.72
N TYR A 400 -1.34 -13.68 -26.05
CA TYR A 400 -1.05 -12.50 -26.87
C TYR A 400 -2.25 -11.97 -27.67
N ALA A 401 -3.44 -12.59 -27.59
CA ALA A 401 -4.62 -12.09 -28.30
C ALA A 401 -5.91 -12.16 -27.49
N ALA A 402 -6.09 -13.16 -26.62
CA ALA A 402 -7.32 -13.31 -25.86
C ALA A 402 -7.54 -12.16 -24.86
N LYS A 403 -8.79 -12.06 -24.42
CA LYS A 403 -9.26 -11.13 -23.39
C LYS A 403 -10.03 -11.91 -22.32
N SER A 404 -10.17 -11.36 -21.11
CA SER A 404 -11.09 -11.93 -20.11
C SER A 404 -12.53 -12.08 -20.63
N THR A 405 -12.94 -11.24 -21.57
CA THR A 405 -14.26 -11.35 -22.22
C THR A 405 -14.45 -12.61 -23.04
N ASP A 406 -13.36 -13.31 -23.38
CA ASP A 406 -13.38 -14.56 -24.13
C ASP A 406 -13.61 -15.78 -23.21
N VAL A 407 -13.44 -15.64 -21.90
CA VAL A 407 -13.81 -16.68 -20.93
C VAL A 407 -15.34 -16.79 -20.91
N THR A 408 -15.87 -17.97 -21.22
CA THR A 408 -17.33 -18.17 -21.30
C THR A 408 -17.90 -18.91 -20.11
N ASP A 409 -17.16 -19.85 -19.55
CA ASP A 409 -17.64 -20.72 -18.48
C ASP A 409 -16.53 -20.93 -17.44
N VAL A 410 -16.90 -20.95 -16.17
CA VAL A 410 -15.98 -21.19 -15.03
C VAL A 410 -16.59 -22.21 -14.09
N MET A 411 -15.81 -23.20 -13.71
CA MET A 411 -16.16 -24.24 -12.74
C MET A 411 -15.12 -24.28 -11.62
N VAL A 412 -15.60 -24.43 -10.39
CA VAL A 412 -14.77 -24.68 -9.21
C VAL A 412 -15.35 -25.86 -8.45
N ASP A 413 -14.49 -26.79 -8.05
CA ASP A 413 -14.87 -27.99 -7.28
C ASP A 413 -16.05 -28.76 -7.92
N GLY A 414 -16.05 -28.86 -9.26
CA GLY A 414 -17.11 -29.55 -10.03
C GLY A 414 -18.41 -28.76 -10.23
N LYS A 415 -18.51 -27.53 -9.71
CA LYS A 415 -19.71 -26.68 -9.80
C LYS A 415 -19.48 -25.49 -10.71
N TRP A 416 -20.41 -25.25 -11.63
CA TRP A 416 -20.38 -24.09 -12.51
C TRP A 416 -20.69 -22.81 -11.72
N LEU A 417 -19.78 -21.84 -11.77
CA LEU A 417 -19.96 -20.49 -11.20
C LEU A 417 -20.35 -19.47 -12.27
N MET A 418 -19.97 -19.72 -13.52
CA MET A 418 -20.36 -18.92 -14.68
C MET A 418 -20.63 -19.84 -15.88
N ARG A 419 -21.69 -19.56 -16.65
CA ARG A 419 -22.01 -20.25 -17.91
C ARG A 419 -22.38 -19.25 -18.99
N GLY A 420 -21.78 -19.36 -20.17
CA GLY A 420 -22.05 -18.41 -21.26
C GLY A 420 -21.89 -16.93 -20.88
N ARG A 421 -20.98 -16.61 -19.96
CA ARG A 421 -20.76 -15.30 -19.32
C ARG A 421 -21.84 -14.80 -18.36
N GLU A 422 -22.79 -15.65 -17.97
CA GLU A 422 -23.75 -15.36 -16.91
C GLU A 422 -23.25 -15.95 -15.57
N LEU A 423 -23.10 -15.09 -14.56
CA LEU A 423 -22.72 -15.49 -13.19
C LEU A 423 -23.90 -16.22 -12.53
N LEU A 424 -23.61 -17.34 -11.85
CA LEU A 424 -24.63 -18.21 -11.26
C LEU A 424 -24.73 -18.09 -9.73
N THR A 425 -23.71 -17.53 -9.08
CA THR A 425 -23.59 -17.50 -7.61
C THR A 425 -23.57 -16.10 -7.01
N VAL A 426 -23.56 -15.05 -7.85
CA VAL A 426 -23.41 -13.66 -7.43
C VAL A 426 -24.43 -12.76 -8.12
N ASN A 427 -25.06 -11.84 -7.36
CA ASN A 427 -25.99 -10.84 -7.87
C ASN A 427 -25.28 -9.50 -8.14
N GLU A 428 -24.77 -9.32 -9.36
CA GLU A 428 -23.97 -8.16 -9.75
C GLU A 428 -24.70 -6.82 -9.54
N ALA A 429 -25.99 -6.74 -9.91
CA ALA A 429 -26.74 -5.49 -9.83
C ALA A 429 -26.92 -5.00 -8.38
N GLU A 430 -27.10 -5.92 -7.44
CA GLU A 430 -27.21 -5.61 -6.02
C GLU A 430 -25.86 -5.15 -5.44
N LEU A 431 -24.77 -5.83 -5.80
CA LEU A 431 -23.44 -5.45 -5.33
C LEU A 431 -23.03 -4.06 -5.81
N LEU A 432 -23.28 -3.73 -7.08
CA LEU A 432 -22.98 -2.40 -7.64
C LEU A 432 -23.75 -1.30 -6.91
N ALA A 433 -25.03 -1.51 -6.61
CA ALA A 433 -25.83 -0.53 -5.88
C ALA A 433 -25.32 -0.30 -4.44
N GLN A 434 -24.83 -1.33 -3.77
CA GLN A 434 -24.22 -1.22 -2.44
C GLN A 434 -22.83 -0.55 -2.50
N ALA A 435 -22.03 -0.86 -3.52
CA ALA A 435 -20.73 -0.24 -3.75
C ALA A 435 -20.86 1.28 -3.95
N ASP A 436 -21.86 1.71 -4.73
CA ASP A 436 -22.16 3.13 -4.96
C ASP A 436 -22.51 3.90 -3.67
N ASP A 437 -23.04 3.22 -2.64
CA ASP A 437 -23.26 3.84 -1.34
C ASP A 437 -21.96 4.09 -0.58
N TYR A 438 -21.05 3.10 -0.56
CA TYR A 438 -19.71 3.27 0.02
C TYR A 438 -18.93 4.35 -0.70
N ALA A 439 -18.92 4.37 -2.03
CA ALA A 439 -18.25 5.40 -2.82
C ALA A 439 -18.73 6.81 -2.42
N ARG A 440 -20.04 7.04 -2.34
CA ARG A 440 -20.60 8.34 -1.91
C ARG A 440 -20.17 8.74 -0.50
N ARG A 441 -20.08 7.79 0.43
CA ARG A 441 -19.67 8.05 1.82
C ARG A 441 -18.18 8.35 1.93
N ILE A 442 -17.34 7.61 1.20
CA ILE A 442 -15.89 7.83 1.12
C ILE A 442 -15.60 9.18 0.48
N ASP A 443 -16.29 9.53 -0.62
CA ASP A 443 -16.19 10.85 -1.24
C ASP A 443 -16.54 11.97 -0.27
N ALA A 444 -17.65 11.86 0.46
CA ALA A 444 -18.04 12.85 1.45
C ALA A 444 -16.99 13.03 2.55
N PHE A 445 -16.41 11.93 3.02
CA PHE A 445 -15.32 11.93 4.00
C PHE A 445 -14.05 12.61 3.45
N LEU A 446 -13.61 12.24 2.25
CA LEU A 446 -12.41 12.81 1.63
C LEU A 446 -12.60 14.28 1.28
N ILE A 447 -13.74 14.69 0.72
CA ILE A 447 -14.04 16.11 0.44
C ILE A 447 -13.95 16.94 1.73
N GLN A 448 -14.57 16.46 2.82
CA GLN A 448 -14.49 17.16 4.11
C GLN A 448 -13.05 17.22 4.65
N ARG A 449 -12.29 16.14 4.47
CA ARG A 449 -10.91 16.04 4.94
C ARG A 449 -9.94 16.89 4.13
N GLU A 450 -10.06 16.90 2.81
CA GLU A 450 -9.18 17.66 1.92
C GLU A 450 -9.33 19.17 2.10
N GLN A 451 -10.53 19.61 2.47
CA GLN A 451 -10.80 20.99 2.85
C GLN A 451 -10.21 21.39 4.22
N SER A 452 -9.66 20.46 5.01
CA SER A 452 -9.15 20.73 6.36
C SER A 452 -7.65 20.41 6.47
N VAL A 453 -6.82 21.44 6.38
CA VAL A 453 -5.35 21.35 6.59
C VAL A 453 -5.01 20.80 7.98
N LEU A 454 -5.84 21.10 8.99
CA LEU A 454 -5.69 20.56 10.34
C LEU A 454 -5.92 19.05 10.38
N SER A 455 -6.98 18.56 9.72
CA SER A 455 -7.27 17.13 9.64
C SER A 455 -6.19 16.38 8.86
N LYS A 456 -5.66 16.98 7.78
CA LYS A 456 -4.50 16.45 7.04
C LYS A 456 -3.24 16.35 7.92
N LEU A 457 -2.98 17.34 8.79
CA LEU A 457 -1.83 17.36 9.69
C LEU A 457 -1.93 16.32 10.82
N LEU A 458 -3.11 16.17 11.44
CA LEU A 458 -3.36 15.22 12.54
C LEU A 458 -3.25 13.75 12.11
N ALA A 459 -3.49 13.45 10.83
CA ALA A 459 -3.49 12.09 10.31
C ALA A 459 -2.09 11.52 10.08
N ILE A 460 -1.10 12.35 9.73
CA ILE A 460 0.28 11.90 9.49
C ILE A 460 1.06 11.81 10.80
N GLU A 461 0.79 12.70 11.76
CA GLU A 461 1.43 12.66 13.07
C GLU A 461 0.48 13.21 14.13
N GLY A 462 0.50 12.64 15.34
CA GLY A 462 -0.35 13.00 16.48
C GLY A 462 -0.14 14.43 16.99
N ALA A 463 -0.52 15.42 16.17
CA ALA A 463 -0.26 16.83 16.38
C ALA A 463 -0.96 17.29 17.65
N THR A 464 -0.18 17.87 18.56
CA THR A 464 -0.70 18.42 19.80
C THR A 464 -0.94 19.91 19.64
N GLU A 465 -2.10 20.38 20.09
CA GLU A 465 -2.34 21.80 20.24
C GLU A 465 -1.34 22.39 21.24
N ALA A 466 -0.70 23.51 20.87
CA ALA A 466 0.16 24.28 21.76
C ALA A 466 -0.52 25.59 22.15
N GLU A 467 -0.27 26.01 23.39
CA GLU A 467 -0.64 27.28 24.07
C GLU A 467 -1.39 28.34 23.23
N SER A 468 -2.55 28.79 23.72
CA SER A 468 -3.47 29.67 22.99
C SER A 468 -3.02 31.14 22.80
N PHE A 469 -2.08 31.66 23.60
CA PHE A 469 -1.60 33.06 23.48
C PHE A 469 -0.08 33.14 23.25
N GLU A 470 0.32 33.85 22.18
CA GLU A 470 1.72 34.22 21.92
C GLU A 470 1.89 35.73 22.06
N VAL A 471 2.81 36.12 22.93
CA VAL A 471 3.28 37.51 23.05
C VAL A 471 4.48 37.66 22.12
N GLN A 472 4.37 38.55 21.15
CA GLN A 472 5.44 38.85 20.20
C GLN A 472 5.62 40.35 20.10
N LEU A 473 6.84 40.81 20.38
CA LEU A 473 7.28 42.15 20.05
C LEU A 473 8.39 42.01 19.02
N LYS A 474 8.24 42.64 17.86
CA LYS A 474 9.26 42.63 16.81
C LYS A 474 9.53 44.04 16.34
N VAL A 475 10.81 44.37 16.17
CA VAL A 475 11.25 45.67 15.66
C VAL A 475 12.39 45.47 14.68
N LYS A 476 12.49 46.36 13.70
CA LYS A 476 13.65 46.41 12.79
C LYS A 476 14.84 47.05 13.51
N VAL A 477 16.03 46.52 13.30
CA VAL A 477 17.27 47.03 13.91
C VAL A 477 18.32 47.27 12.84
N ASP A 478 19.01 48.40 12.94
CA ASP A 478 20.05 48.80 11.96
C ASP A 478 21.43 48.22 12.33
N ASP A 479 21.72 48.07 13.62
CA ASP A 479 22.96 47.51 14.15
C ASP A 479 22.67 46.28 15.04
N PRO A 480 22.56 45.06 14.46
CA PRO A 480 22.31 43.85 15.22
C PRO A 480 23.45 43.51 16.20
N ASP A 481 24.70 43.86 15.90
CA ASP A 481 25.84 43.53 16.75
C ASP A 481 25.83 44.34 18.05
N ALA A 482 25.42 45.61 17.99
CA ALA A 482 25.19 46.43 19.18
C ALA A 482 24.10 45.82 20.08
N VAL A 483 23.00 45.34 19.49
CA VAL A 483 21.90 44.70 20.23
C VAL A 483 22.35 43.38 20.87
N ALA A 484 23.11 42.55 20.15
CA ALA A 484 23.65 41.31 20.70
C ALA A 484 24.56 41.56 21.92
N LYS A 485 25.43 42.58 21.86
CA LYS A 485 26.25 43.00 23.00
C LYS A 485 25.40 43.51 24.16
N ALA A 486 24.36 44.29 23.87
CA ALA A 486 23.44 44.79 24.89
C ALA A 486 22.73 43.64 25.64
N ILE A 487 22.33 42.57 24.94
CA ILE A 487 21.73 41.38 25.57
C ILE A 487 22.73 40.70 26.52
N GLU A 488 23.99 40.53 26.10
CA GLU A 488 25.01 39.85 26.91
C GLU A 488 25.48 40.67 28.12
N GLN A 489 25.28 42.00 28.09
CA GLN A 489 25.74 42.93 29.14
C GLN A 489 24.60 43.50 30.00
N ALA A 490 23.34 43.18 29.69
CA ALA A 490 22.18 43.75 30.37
C ALA A 490 22.11 43.33 31.85
N GLU A 491 22.22 44.31 32.76
CA GLU A 491 21.98 44.08 34.18
C GLU A 491 20.50 43.71 34.43
N GLY A 492 20.27 42.63 35.19
CA GLY A 492 18.92 42.14 35.49
C GLY A 492 18.34 41.17 34.47
N LEU A 493 19.10 40.79 33.45
CA LEU A 493 18.74 39.75 32.47
C LEU A 493 19.52 38.46 32.74
N GLU A 494 18.86 37.41 33.20
CA GLU A 494 19.50 36.11 33.39
C GLU A 494 19.46 35.33 32.07
N ILE A 495 20.62 35.08 31.46
CA ILE A 495 20.73 34.26 30.24
C ILE A 495 20.79 32.79 30.66
N ILE A 496 19.76 32.02 30.29
CA ILE A 496 19.69 30.58 30.54
C ILE A 496 20.54 29.84 29.50
N TYR A 497 20.37 30.16 28.22
CA TYR A 497 21.24 29.66 27.15
C TYR A 497 21.18 30.56 25.91
N ARG A 498 22.21 30.45 25.06
CA ARG A 498 22.29 31.04 23.72
C ARG A 498 22.40 29.93 22.66
N ARG A 499 21.79 30.14 21.49
CA ARG A 499 21.90 29.26 20.31
C ARG A 499 21.95 30.08 19.03
N HIS A 500 22.60 29.53 18.00
CA HIS A 500 22.65 30.09 16.66
C HIS A 500 22.02 29.10 15.69
N TYR A 501 21.11 29.60 14.85
CA TYR A 501 20.45 28.83 13.82
C TYR A 501 20.59 29.49 12.45
N ARG A 502 20.69 28.68 11.39
CA ARG A 502 20.21 29.06 10.06
C ARG A 502 18.84 28.41 9.88
N GLU A 503 17.81 29.24 9.75
CA GLU A 503 16.43 28.78 9.59
C GLU A 503 15.98 28.95 8.13
N TYR A 504 15.49 27.87 7.54
CA TYR A 504 14.84 27.85 6.22
C TYR A 504 13.35 27.53 6.44
N ASP A 505 12.50 28.53 6.29
CA ASP A 505 11.05 28.39 6.42
C ASP A 505 10.39 28.36 5.03
N VAL A 506 9.58 27.34 4.77
CA VAL A 506 8.66 27.27 3.62
C VAL A 506 7.23 27.29 4.17
N TYR A 507 6.48 28.31 3.77
CA TYR A 507 5.09 28.51 4.16
C TYR A 507 4.16 28.10 3.02
N PHE A 508 3.32 27.12 3.30
CA PHE A 508 2.23 26.65 2.45
C PHE A 508 0.97 27.46 2.76
N ALA A 509 0.42 28.11 1.73
CA ALA A 509 -0.85 28.82 1.79
C ALA A 509 -1.90 28.10 0.94
N PHE A 510 -3.15 28.20 1.39
CA PHE A 510 -4.30 27.48 0.84
C PHE A 510 -5.41 28.44 0.40
N ASP A 511 -6.35 27.96 -0.42
CA ASP A 511 -7.41 28.78 -1.02
C ASP A 511 -8.33 29.45 0.00
N ASP A 512 -8.62 28.80 1.14
CA ASP A 512 -9.34 29.40 2.25
C ASP A 512 -8.35 30.01 3.26
N PRO A 513 -8.28 31.36 3.39
CA PRO A 513 -7.39 32.02 4.33
C PRO A 513 -7.64 31.67 5.79
N LYS A 514 -8.84 31.14 6.13
CA LYS A 514 -9.16 30.68 7.48
C LYS A 514 -8.38 29.43 7.90
N GLN A 515 -7.84 28.68 6.95
CA GLN A 515 -7.00 27.51 7.22
C GLN A 515 -5.59 27.90 7.73
N GLY A 516 -5.21 29.18 7.57
CA GLY A 516 -3.91 29.68 8.00
C GLY A 516 -2.76 29.24 7.09
N TYR A 517 -1.58 29.05 7.67
CA TYR A 517 -0.37 28.62 6.96
C TYR A 517 0.21 27.36 7.58
N LEU A 518 0.55 26.37 6.76
CA LEU A 518 1.40 25.27 7.21
C LEU A 518 2.86 25.65 6.93
N ARG A 519 3.68 25.69 7.98
CA ARG A 519 5.10 26.02 7.86
C ARG A 519 5.95 24.78 8.02
N TYR A 520 6.67 24.41 6.98
CA TYR A 520 7.82 23.51 7.05
C TYR A 520 9.07 24.33 7.41
N ARG A 521 9.81 23.88 8.40
CA ARG A 521 10.99 24.58 8.90
C ARG A 521 12.15 23.63 9.04
N GLU A 522 13.29 24.04 8.50
CA GLU A 522 14.60 23.45 8.74
C GLU A 522 15.42 24.38 9.65
N ASP A 523 15.83 23.86 10.80
CA ASP A 523 16.71 24.54 11.75
C ASP A 523 18.10 23.88 11.71
N GLU A 524 19.09 24.53 11.09
CA GLU A 524 20.51 24.14 11.19
C GLU A 524 21.10 24.75 12.46
N PHE A 525 21.64 23.94 13.36
CA PHE A 525 22.34 24.40 14.56
C PHE A 525 23.78 24.76 14.21
N VAL A 526 24.12 26.05 14.34
CA VAL A 526 25.45 26.58 13.97
C VAL A 526 26.34 26.68 15.20
N GLU A 527 27.51 26.05 15.12
CA GLU A 527 28.55 26.10 16.15
C GLU A 527 29.42 27.36 16.03
N PRO A 528 30.20 27.74 17.06
CA PRO A 528 31.03 28.94 17.04
C PRO A 528 32.08 28.99 15.91
N ASP A 529 32.49 27.83 15.38
CA ASP A 529 33.41 27.72 14.25
C ASP A 529 32.70 27.83 12.87
N GLY A 530 31.38 28.01 12.87
CA GLY A 530 30.53 28.12 11.68
C GLY A 530 30.06 26.78 11.10
N SER A 531 30.43 25.65 11.71
CA SER A 531 29.96 24.31 11.29
C SER A 531 28.53 24.04 11.76
N VAL A 532 27.84 23.12 11.08
CA VAL A 532 26.48 22.69 11.45
C VAL A 532 26.57 21.38 12.22
N SER A 533 26.12 21.39 13.48
CA SER A 533 26.18 20.20 14.36
C SER A 533 24.96 19.30 14.27
N ARG A 534 23.80 19.87 13.95
CA ARG A 534 22.53 19.15 13.83
C ARG A 534 21.56 19.92 12.95
N VAL A 535 20.73 19.19 12.21
CA VAL A 535 19.58 19.75 11.50
C VAL A 535 18.30 19.23 12.16
N ARG A 536 17.29 20.08 12.31
CA ARG A 536 15.97 19.70 12.83
C ARG A 536 14.87 20.23 11.92
N TYR A 537 13.99 19.33 11.51
CA TYR A 537 12.81 19.66 10.73
C TYR A 537 11.55 19.75 11.60
N ARG A 538 10.63 20.64 11.26
CA ARG A 538 9.35 20.80 11.98
C ARG A 538 8.22 21.28 11.07
N LEU A 539 7.02 20.74 11.30
CA LEU A 539 5.78 21.29 10.80
C LEU A 539 5.08 22.16 11.86
N THR A 540 4.53 23.28 11.43
CA THR A 540 3.68 24.12 12.28
C THR A 540 2.49 24.61 11.48
N LEU A 541 1.28 24.16 11.81
CA LEU A 541 0.07 24.81 11.31
C LEU A 541 -0.18 26.06 12.15
N ILE A 542 -0.23 27.20 11.49
CA ILE A 542 -0.40 28.52 12.08
C ILE A 542 -1.79 29.00 11.66
N GLY A 543 -2.75 28.96 12.59
CA GLY A 543 -4.09 29.47 12.35
C GLY A 543 -4.14 30.99 12.13
N PRO A 544 -5.30 31.52 11.71
CA PRO A 544 -5.50 32.96 11.52
C PRO A 544 -5.24 33.73 12.82
N ALA A 545 -4.61 34.89 12.71
CA ALA A 545 -4.31 35.75 13.85
C ALA A 545 -5.54 36.60 14.21
N HIS A 546 -5.89 36.62 15.50
CA HIS A 546 -6.70 37.67 16.09
C HIS A 546 -5.78 38.63 16.85
N GLU A 547 -5.72 39.87 16.40
CA GLU A 547 -4.85 40.91 16.95
C GLU A 547 -5.63 41.82 17.91
N ASP A 548 -5.16 41.90 19.17
CA ASP A 548 -5.51 42.97 20.09
C ASP A 548 -4.25 43.83 20.30
N ALA A 549 -4.29 45.09 19.88
CA ALA A 549 -3.15 46.01 19.99
C ALA A 549 -3.06 46.62 21.40
N PHE A 550 -1.89 46.52 22.02
CA PHE A 550 -1.57 47.20 23.29
C PHE A 550 -0.45 48.23 23.06
N PRO A 551 -0.31 49.26 23.92
CA PRO A 551 0.75 50.25 23.79
C PRO A 551 2.14 49.59 23.85
N GLY A 552 2.81 49.47 22.69
CA GLY A 552 4.19 48.98 22.57
C GLY A 552 4.39 47.47 22.35
N ALA A 553 3.33 46.65 22.32
CA ALA A 553 3.43 45.22 22.03
C ALA A 553 2.16 44.68 21.34
N VAL A 554 2.30 43.67 20.48
CA VAL A 554 1.16 43.00 19.83
C VAL A 554 0.86 41.70 20.59
N LEU A 555 -0.38 41.57 21.07
CA LEU A 555 -0.88 40.29 21.58
C LEU A 555 -1.47 39.51 20.41
N LEU A 556 -0.83 38.40 20.03
CA LEU A 556 -1.29 37.53 18.96
C LEU A 556 -2.01 36.33 19.58
N SER A 557 -3.33 36.26 19.40
CA SER A 557 -4.09 35.03 19.65
C SER A 557 -4.18 34.23 18.36
N ARG A 558 -3.64 33.01 18.35
CA ARG A 558 -3.78 32.08 17.22
C ARG A 558 -3.54 30.64 17.66
N SER A 559 -4.33 29.71 17.12
CA SER A 559 -4.09 28.28 17.31
C SER A 559 -2.82 27.86 16.57
N ARG A 560 -1.98 27.05 17.22
CA ARG A 560 -0.81 26.42 16.61
C ARG A 560 -0.79 24.94 16.91
N TYR A 561 -0.60 24.16 15.85
CA TYR A 561 -0.44 22.72 15.96
C TYR A 561 0.97 22.36 15.49
N LEU A 562 1.67 21.60 16.32
CA LEU A 562 3.06 21.20 16.08
C LEU A 562 3.11 19.72 15.74
N ALA A 563 3.86 19.41 14.69
CA ALA A 563 4.24 18.05 14.33
C ALA A 563 5.74 18.02 13.99
N SER A 564 6.35 16.85 14.13
CA SER A 564 7.69 16.65 13.57
C SER A 564 7.57 16.68 12.05
N ALA A 565 8.66 17.05 11.38
CA ALA A 565 8.73 16.88 9.94
C ALA A 565 9.63 15.69 9.66
N THR A 566 9.04 14.50 9.63
CA THR A 566 9.74 13.22 9.41
C THR A 566 9.90 12.88 7.93
N HIS A 567 9.18 13.58 7.05
CA HIS A 567 9.24 13.39 5.59
C HIS A 567 9.90 14.59 4.89
N SER A 568 10.24 14.42 3.61
CA SER A 568 10.86 15.47 2.81
C SER A 568 9.93 16.67 2.57
N LEU A 569 10.50 17.86 2.33
CA LEU A 569 9.72 19.04 1.91
C LEU A 569 8.85 18.74 0.68
N ARG A 570 9.35 17.91 -0.26
CA ARG A 570 8.61 17.48 -1.45
C ARG A 570 7.35 16.69 -1.08
N PHE A 571 7.46 15.73 -0.18
CA PHE A 571 6.32 14.95 0.32
C PHE A 571 5.21 15.90 0.83
N TYR A 572 5.57 16.88 1.64
CA TYR A 572 4.57 17.81 2.19
C TYR A 572 3.96 18.72 1.12
N ARG A 573 4.67 19.05 0.04
CA ARG A 573 4.09 19.78 -1.11
C ARG A 573 3.04 18.93 -1.82
N GLU A 574 3.37 17.69 -2.13
CA GLU A 574 2.47 16.77 -2.84
C GLU A 574 1.24 16.42 -1.98
N TYR A 575 1.41 16.23 -0.68
CA TYR A 575 0.32 15.87 0.23
C TYR A 575 -0.61 17.03 0.60
N PHE A 576 -0.05 18.20 0.92
CA PHE A 576 -0.87 19.36 1.32
C PHE A 576 -1.40 20.16 0.12
N GLN A 577 -0.76 20.06 -1.05
CA GLN A 577 -1.14 20.75 -2.29
C GLN A 577 -1.41 22.26 -2.07
N PRO A 578 -0.40 23.03 -1.63
CA PRO A 578 -0.59 24.46 -1.40
C PRO A 578 -0.86 25.20 -2.72
N THR A 579 -1.76 26.17 -2.68
CA THR A 579 -2.00 27.11 -3.79
C THR A 579 -0.79 28.00 -4.05
N THR A 580 -0.05 28.36 -3.00
CA THR A 580 1.12 29.25 -3.09
C THR A 580 2.11 28.93 -1.98
N GLU A 581 3.39 29.11 -2.29
CA GLU A 581 4.49 28.99 -1.32
C GLU A 581 5.19 30.32 -1.09
N TYR A 582 5.58 30.57 0.16
CA TYR A 582 6.45 31.69 0.52
C TYR A 582 7.68 31.15 1.25
N VAL A 583 8.86 31.61 0.86
CA VAL A 583 10.14 31.18 1.46
C VAL A 583 10.70 32.32 2.31
N VAL A 584 11.15 31.98 3.51
CA VAL A 584 11.87 32.89 4.40
C VAL A 584 13.14 32.22 4.90
N GLU A 585 14.29 32.75 4.52
CA GLU A 585 15.59 32.33 5.05
C GLU A 585 16.14 33.38 5.99
N LYS A 586 16.61 32.94 7.16
CA LYS A 586 17.20 33.84 8.13
C LYS A 586 18.29 33.20 8.98
N ASP A 587 19.28 34.01 9.31
CA ASP A 587 20.28 33.70 10.33
C ASP A 587 19.79 34.24 11.68
N ARG A 588 19.67 33.37 12.69
CA ARG A 588 19.05 33.68 13.97
C ARG A 588 20.02 33.42 15.12
N LEU A 589 20.25 34.45 15.92
CA LEU A 589 20.76 34.29 17.29
C LEU A 589 19.58 34.28 18.26
N ARG A 590 19.46 33.23 19.08
CA ARG A 590 18.40 33.07 20.07
C ARG A 590 18.99 32.98 21.48
N TRP A 591 18.47 33.78 22.39
CA TRP A 591 18.68 33.65 23.82
C TRP A 591 17.39 33.19 24.49
N LYS A 592 17.48 32.18 25.35
CA LYS A 592 16.46 31.95 26.38
C LYS A 592 16.90 32.72 27.61
N VAL A 593 16.08 33.65 28.06
CA VAL A 593 16.39 34.53 29.17
C VAL A 593 15.28 34.53 30.20
N LYS A 594 15.61 34.93 31.43
CA LYS A 594 14.64 35.21 32.48
C LYS A 594 14.78 36.68 32.88
N PHE A 595 13.70 37.41 32.71
CA PHE A 595 13.61 38.83 33.03
C PHE A 595 12.46 39.05 34.01
N GLN A 596 12.77 39.64 35.17
CA GLN A 596 11.81 39.86 36.26
C GLN A 596 10.97 38.61 36.61
N GLY A 597 11.65 37.45 36.68
CA GLY A 597 11.01 36.17 37.01
C GLY A 597 10.24 35.51 35.86
N THR A 598 10.16 36.12 34.69
CA THR A 598 9.43 35.61 33.51
C THR A 598 10.39 35.18 32.41
N GLU A 599 10.15 34.02 31.81
CA GLU A 599 10.97 33.53 30.70
C GLU A 599 10.57 34.16 29.35
N PHE A 600 11.58 34.57 28.58
CA PHE A 600 11.44 35.07 27.22
C PHE A 600 12.44 34.38 26.29
N PHE A 601 12.08 34.29 25.02
CA PHE A 601 13.02 34.09 23.93
C PHE A 601 13.30 35.44 23.28
N ILE A 602 14.56 35.84 23.23
CA ILE A 602 15.00 36.97 22.42
C ILE A 602 15.64 36.38 21.16
N ASN A 603 15.13 36.74 19.99
CA ASN A 603 15.67 36.37 18.69
C ASN A 603 16.21 37.62 18.00
N LEU A 604 17.43 37.55 17.53
CA LEU A 604 18.00 38.53 16.62
C LEU A 604 18.14 37.85 15.26
N ASP A 605 17.28 38.25 14.33
CA ASP A 605 17.08 37.61 13.04
C ASP A 605 17.63 38.50 11.93
N LYS A 606 18.56 37.99 11.12
CA LYS A 606 18.96 38.60 9.86
C LYS A 606 18.28 37.84 8.72
N VAL A 607 17.25 38.45 8.14
CA VAL A 607 16.47 37.84 7.05
C VAL A 607 17.16 38.11 5.72
N THR A 608 17.61 37.04 5.07
CA THR A 608 18.42 37.10 3.85
C THR A 608 17.60 36.84 2.59
N ASN A 609 16.52 36.06 2.70
CA ASN A 609 15.62 35.78 1.60
C ASN A 609 14.16 35.90 2.06
N PRO A 610 13.40 36.89 1.57
CA PRO A 610 13.87 38.09 0.88
C PRO A 610 14.72 38.98 1.80
N PRO A 611 15.56 39.90 1.27
CA PRO A 611 16.50 40.69 2.06
C PRO A 611 15.79 41.81 2.84
N LEU A 612 15.10 41.46 3.92
CA LEU A 612 14.29 42.39 4.73
C LEU A 612 15.12 43.15 5.79
N GLY A 613 16.35 42.71 6.06
CA GLY A 613 17.26 43.30 7.05
C GLY A 613 17.26 42.55 8.38
N ALA A 614 17.71 43.21 9.44
CA ALA A 614 17.78 42.63 10.77
C ALA A 614 16.58 43.03 11.65
N PHE A 615 16.10 42.09 12.45
CA PHE A 615 14.97 42.26 13.36
C PHE A 615 15.32 41.72 14.74
N LEU A 616 14.89 42.45 15.77
CA LEU A 616 14.87 41.98 17.14
C LEU A 616 13.44 41.54 17.48
N GLU A 617 13.29 40.30 17.94
CA GLU A 617 12.01 39.69 18.28
C GLU A 617 12.04 39.12 19.71
N ILE A 618 11.17 39.64 20.58
CA ILE A 618 10.98 39.14 21.95
C ILE A 618 9.69 38.32 21.97
N LYS A 619 9.79 37.06 22.41
CA LYS A 619 8.72 36.07 22.42
C LYS A 619 8.49 35.45 23.79
N SER A 620 7.22 35.32 24.16
CA SER A 620 6.80 34.47 25.27
C SER A 620 5.44 33.86 24.96
N ARG A 621 5.10 32.75 25.62
CA ARG A 621 3.85 32.02 25.40
C ARG A 621 3.18 31.67 26.72
N THR A 622 1.86 31.52 26.70
CA THR A 622 1.06 31.19 27.87
C THR A 622 -0.35 30.73 27.48
N TRP A 623 -0.99 29.95 28.36
CA TRP A 623 -2.41 29.60 28.26
C TRP A 623 -3.34 30.69 28.81
N SER A 624 -2.82 31.72 29.50
CA SER A 624 -3.63 32.74 30.19
C SER A 624 -3.53 34.10 29.52
N ARG A 625 -4.67 34.65 29.07
CA ARG A 625 -4.77 36.03 28.53
C ARG A 625 -4.18 37.08 29.48
N ARG A 626 -4.48 36.99 30.78
CA ARG A 626 -3.99 37.92 31.82
C ARG A 626 -2.46 37.83 31.99
N ASP A 627 -1.91 36.62 31.90
CA ASP A 627 -0.46 36.44 31.91
C ASP A 627 0.18 36.96 30.61
N ALA A 628 -0.51 36.82 29.48
CA ALA A 628 -0.06 37.32 28.19
C ALA A 628 0.02 38.86 28.17
N GLU A 629 -0.98 39.55 28.72
CA GLU A 629 -0.98 41.01 28.90
C GLU A 629 0.21 41.47 29.77
N ARG A 630 0.46 40.77 30.89
CA ARG A 630 1.62 41.05 31.75
C ARG A 630 2.94 40.83 30.99
N LYS A 631 3.07 39.71 30.27
CA LYS A 631 4.24 39.39 29.45
C LYS A 631 4.46 40.40 28.33
N ALA A 632 3.41 40.96 27.74
CA ALA A 632 3.50 42.00 26.71
C ALA A 632 4.10 43.30 27.27
N SER A 633 3.67 43.73 28.46
CA SER A 633 4.28 44.87 29.16
C SER A 633 5.76 44.61 29.47
N LEU A 634 6.08 43.43 29.98
CA LEU A 634 7.46 43.04 30.30
C LEU A 634 8.36 42.93 29.05
N ALA A 635 7.80 42.52 27.91
CA ALA A 635 8.53 42.49 26.64
C ALA A 635 8.89 43.90 26.16
N ALA A 636 8.00 44.89 26.33
CA ALA A 636 8.29 46.29 26.03
C ALA A 636 9.34 46.88 26.98
N ASP A 637 9.30 46.53 28.27
CA ASP A 637 10.33 46.89 29.24
C ASP A 637 11.70 46.29 28.88
N LEU A 638 11.69 45.02 28.47
CA LEU A 638 12.89 44.33 28.01
C LEU A 638 13.46 44.97 26.74
N LEU A 639 12.61 45.40 25.81
CA LEU A 639 13.07 46.13 24.62
C LEU A 639 13.78 47.44 24.99
N ARG A 640 13.23 48.19 25.95
CA ARG A 640 13.84 49.43 26.46
C ARG A 640 15.17 49.16 27.16
N LEU A 641 15.27 48.07 27.94
CA LEU A 641 16.51 47.64 28.57
C LEU A 641 17.62 47.37 27.54
N LEU A 642 17.25 46.82 26.38
CA LEU A 642 18.19 46.55 25.29
C LEU A 642 18.57 47.78 24.45
N GLY A 643 18.16 48.98 24.86
CA GLY A 643 18.51 50.24 24.20
C GLY A 643 17.73 50.53 22.92
N VAL A 644 16.63 49.83 22.67
CA VAL A 644 15.81 50.00 21.47
C VAL A 644 14.53 50.78 21.83
N THR A 645 14.62 52.10 21.92
CA THR A 645 13.56 52.97 22.45
C THR A 645 12.67 53.64 21.40
N ASP A 646 13.16 53.83 20.17
CA ASP A 646 12.47 54.60 19.11
C ASP A 646 12.02 53.76 17.91
N ALA A 647 12.14 52.43 17.98
CA ALA A 647 11.80 51.55 16.86
C ALA A 647 10.29 51.29 16.80
N GLN A 648 9.69 51.48 15.61
CA GLN A 648 8.28 51.14 15.41
C GLN A 648 8.09 49.61 15.43
N PRO A 649 7.12 49.10 16.21
CA PRO A 649 6.77 47.68 16.20
C PRO A 649 6.34 47.22 14.80
N VAL A 650 6.81 46.05 14.40
CA VAL A 650 6.39 45.34 13.19
C VAL A 650 5.39 44.25 13.62
N ASP A 651 4.12 44.53 13.39
CA ASP A 651 2.97 43.67 13.73
C ASP A 651 2.87 42.43 12.84
N LYS A 652 3.21 42.56 11.56
CA LYS A 652 3.18 41.46 10.58
C LYS A 652 4.25 40.40 10.84
N ASP A 653 3.89 39.12 10.79
CA ASP A 653 4.85 38.01 10.73
C ASP A 653 5.68 37.99 9.44
N TYR A 654 6.81 37.28 9.42
CA TYR A 654 7.69 37.24 8.24
C TYR A 654 6.94 36.81 6.97
N VAL A 655 6.10 35.77 7.02
CA VAL A 655 5.29 35.36 5.86
C VAL A 655 4.39 36.49 5.33
N ALA A 656 3.85 37.34 6.21
CA ALA A 656 3.01 38.48 5.84
C ALA A 656 3.82 39.71 5.38
N LEU A 657 5.14 39.72 5.57
CA LEU A 657 6.07 40.70 4.99
C LEU A 657 6.59 40.28 3.62
N VAL A 658 6.50 38.98 3.29
CA VAL A 658 6.93 38.41 2.00
C VAL A 658 5.78 38.32 1.00
N LYS A 659 4.54 38.15 1.48
CA LYS A 659 3.32 38.34 0.68
C LYS A 659 3.16 39.80 0.29
#